data_AF-A0A9R1SFT0-F1
#
_entry.id   AF-A0A9R1SFT0-F1
#
_cell.length_a   1.000
_cell.length_b   1.000
_cell.length_c   1.000
_cell.angle_alpha   90.00
_cell.angle_beta   90.00
_cell.angle_gamma   90.00
#
_symmetry.space_group_name_H-M   'P 1'
#
loop_
_entity.id
_entity.type
_entity.pdbx_description
1 polymer ?
#
loop_
_entity_poly.entity_id
_entity_poly.type
_entity_poly.pdbx_seq_one_letter_code
_entity_poly.pdbx_strand_id
1 'polypeptide(L)'
;MKPYCTLVRLLSPDSSPEFDALVSRLCSGLSVRARALLNMASDGMILTNHDHQIRVGILTVSDSCFRNLAEDRSGINLKDLVHDPSLLGGIISAYKIVPDEIDEIKETLVDWCDEKELNLILTTGGTGFAPRDVTPEATREVIEREAPGMAVAMLIGSLDVTPLGMLSRPVCGIRGKTLIINLPGSKKGSQECFQFILPALPHAIDLLRDAIVKVKEVHDALEDLPSPPPPLSPPPTTSPHKQTEDKGVQCEEEDEEKKDSGVASTEDSGSSHITAAAIAAKVSVTINNNDNNNNNNSNVISWRNLLSCLCISCSSSEHDVSSQPCRCHCQRWAALEWLHPIPESIISRGVQVLPRDTASLSSTPSESPCAQQSRLSTASCPTPKVRLHPFPLYSHHSFSPQLSVPSCTLYPLWLDPHLLPPHWLLDTVQSRCSSKENILRASHSAVDITKVARRHRMSPFPLTSMDKAFITVLEMTPVLGTEIINYRDGMGRVLAQDVYAKDNLPPFPASVKDGYAVRAADGPGDRFIIGESQAGEQPTLTVMPGQVMRVTTGAPIPCGADAVVQVEDTELLRESEDGTEELEVRILVQARPGQDIRPIGHDIKRGECVLAKGTHMGPSEIGLLATVGVTEVEVQKFPVVAVMSTGNELLNPEDDLHPGKIRDSNRSTLLATIQEHGYPTINLGIVGDNPDDLLNALNEGISRADVIITSGGVSMGEKDYLKQVLDIDLHAQIHFGRVFMKPGLPTTFATLDIDGARKLIFALPGNPVSAVVTCNLFVIPALRKMQGILDPRPTIIKARLSCDVKLDPRPEYHRCILTWHHQEPLPWAQSTGNQMSSRLMSMRSANGLLMLPPKTEQYVELHKGEVVDVMVIGRL
;
A
#
# COMPACT_ATOMS: atom_id res chain seq x y z
N MET A 1 -29.20 1.16 -46.14
CA MET A 1 -30.42 0.85 -46.94
C MET A 1 -31.43 0.16 -46.03
N LYS A 2 -32.74 0.28 -46.30
CA LYS A 2 -33.80 -0.63 -45.84
C LYS A 2 -34.40 -1.30 -47.08
N PRO A 3 -34.99 -2.51 -46.97
CA PRO A 3 -36.46 -2.55 -47.00
C PRO A 3 -37.14 -3.59 -46.06
N TYR A 4 -38.33 -3.22 -45.55
CA TYR A 4 -39.58 -4.00 -45.32
C TYR A 4 -39.53 -5.40 -44.63
N CYS A 5 -40.29 -5.68 -43.55
CA CYS A 5 -41.76 -5.91 -43.43
C CYS A 5 -42.22 -7.21 -44.16
N THR A 6 -43.14 -8.07 -43.68
CA THR A 6 -44.26 -7.90 -42.71
C THR A 6 -44.76 -9.27 -42.18
N LEU A 7 -45.23 -9.39 -40.92
CA LEU A 7 -46.49 -10.11 -40.57
C LEU A 7 -46.94 -9.84 -39.12
N VAL A 8 -48.24 -9.92 -38.84
CA VAL A 8 -48.88 -9.63 -37.53
C VAL A 8 -50.17 -10.47 -37.35
N ARG A 9 -50.43 -10.96 -36.12
CA ARG A 9 -51.67 -11.59 -35.60
C ARG A 9 -52.14 -12.94 -36.18
N LEU A 10 -52.25 -13.93 -35.29
CA LEU A 10 -53.54 -14.51 -34.84
C LEU A 10 -53.38 -15.02 -33.39
N LEU A 11 -54.44 -15.57 -32.78
CA LEU A 11 -54.56 -15.71 -31.31
C LEU A 11 -54.88 -17.12 -30.81
N SER A 12 -54.30 -17.46 -29.65
CA SER A 12 -54.77 -18.47 -28.68
C SER A 12 -54.65 -19.97 -29.10
N PRO A 13 -54.84 -20.94 -28.19
CA PRO A 13 -53.79 -21.27 -27.22
C PRO A 13 -53.60 -22.79 -27.03
N ASP A 14 -52.52 -23.37 -27.54
CA ASP A 14 -52.14 -24.76 -27.25
C ASP A 14 -50.66 -24.87 -26.85
N SER A 15 -50.40 -25.72 -25.84
CA SER A 15 -49.05 -25.95 -25.32
C SER A 15 -48.25 -26.84 -26.27
N SER A 16 -47.07 -26.36 -26.67
CA SER A 16 -46.11 -27.15 -27.44
C SER A 16 -44.78 -27.22 -26.67
N PRO A 17 -44.21 -28.42 -26.44
CA PRO A 17 -43.02 -28.59 -25.59
C PRO A 17 -41.76 -27.96 -26.20
N GLU A 18 -41.78 -27.60 -27.49
CA GLU A 18 -40.69 -26.90 -28.16
C GLU A 18 -40.51 -25.45 -27.68
N PHE A 19 -41.58 -24.79 -27.22
CA PHE A 19 -41.47 -23.41 -26.70
C PHE A 19 -40.80 -23.40 -25.31
N ASP A 20 -41.21 -24.30 -24.42
CA ASP A 20 -40.56 -24.49 -23.11
C ASP A 20 -39.11 -24.96 -23.26
N ALA A 21 -38.81 -25.82 -24.25
CA ALA A 21 -37.45 -26.22 -24.56
C ALA A 21 -36.57 -25.04 -25.05
N LEU A 22 -37.15 -24.09 -25.79
CA LEU A 22 -36.46 -22.89 -26.25
C LEU A 22 -36.19 -21.90 -25.09
N VAL A 23 -37.18 -21.67 -24.23
CA VAL A 23 -37.03 -20.83 -23.02
C VAL A 23 -36.02 -21.47 -22.05
N SER A 24 -36.12 -22.77 -21.80
CA SER A 24 -35.17 -23.51 -20.95
C SER A 24 -33.74 -23.43 -21.46
N ARG A 25 -33.54 -23.52 -22.79
CA ARG A 25 -32.23 -23.31 -23.43
C ARG A 25 -31.69 -21.88 -23.26
N LEU A 26 -32.51 -20.85 -23.45
CA LEU A 26 -32.09 -19.45 -23.23
C LEU A 26 -31.75 -19.20 -21.75
N CYS A 27 -32.57 -19.73 -20.83
CA CYS A 27 -32.35 -19.62 -19.40
C CYS A 27 -31.19 -20.48 -18.87
N SER A 28 -30.54 -21.31 -19.69
CA SER A 28 -29.42 -22.17 -19.27
C SER A 28 -28.07 -21.43 -19.15
N GLY A 29 -27.91 -20.29 -19.84
CA GLY A 29 -26.69 -19.48 -19.82
C GLY A 29 -26.60 -18.43 -18.71
N LEU A 30 -27.60 -18.36 -17.83
CA LEU A 30 -27.70 -17.37 -16.75
C LEU A 30 -27.15 -17.94 -15.43
N SER A 31 -26.34 -17.13 -14.74
CA SER A 31 -25.83 -17.43 -13.39
C SER A 31 -26.97 -17.82 -12.44
N VAL A 32 -26.72 -18.74 -11.51
CA VAL A 32 -27.70 -19.21 -10.50
C VAL A 32 -28.41 -18.04 -9.80
N ARG A 33 -27.70 -16.94 -9.53
CA ARG A 33 -28.29 -15.74 -8.90
C ARG A 33 -29.18 -14.92 -9.84
N ALA A 34 -28.87 -14.89 -11.13
CA ALA A 34 -29.74 -14.28 -12.14
C ALA A 34 -30.95 -15.17 -12.46
N ARG A 35 -30.78 -16.49 -12.41
CA ARG A 35 -31.87 -17.47 -12.48
C ARG A 35 -32.80 -17.36 -11.27
N ALA A 36 -32.26 -17.17 -10.06
CA ALA A 36 -33.06 -16.86 -8.87
C ALA A 36 -33.86 -15.56 -9.04
N LEU A 37 -33.22 -14.46 -9.47
CA LEU A 37 -33.91 -13.18 -9.70
C LEU A 37 -34.98 -13.25 -10.80
N LEU A 38 -34.77 -14.03 -11.87
CA LEU A 38 -35.77 -14.25 -12.92
C LEU A 38 -36.89 -15.20 -12.49
N ASN A 39 -36.60 -16.22 -11.68
CA ASN A 39 -37.61 -17.10 -11.11
C ASN A 39 -38.46 -16.35 -10.08
N MET A 40 -37.87 -15.50 -9.23
CA MET A 40 -38.62 -14.60 -8.32
C MET A 40 -39.47 -13.55 -9.05
N ALA A 41 -39.22 -13.32 -10.34
CA ALA A 41 -40.08 -12.52 -11.22
C ALA A 41 -41.07 -13.35 -12.08
N SER A 42 -41.02 -14.68 -11.96
CA SER A 42 -41.88 -15.63 -12.70
C SER A 42 -42.86 -16.36 -11.78
N ASP A 43 -42.43 -16.73 -10.57
CA ASP A 43 -43.25 -17.22 -9.47
C ASP A 43 -43.98 -16.04 -8.82
N GLY A 44 -45.04 -15.56 -9.47
CA GLY A 44 -45.82 -14.43 -9.00
C GLY A 44 -46.44 -14.68 -7.62
N MET A 45 -45.91 -14.03 -6.58
CA MET A 45 -46.49 -14.02 -5.24
C MET A 45 -47.86 -13.30 -5.24
N ILE A 46 -48.93 -14.07 -5.44
CA ILE A 46 -50.31 -13.62 -5.24
C ILE A 46 -50.57 -13.49 -3.73
N LEU A 47 -50.07 -12.40 -3.14
CA LEU A 47 -50.45 -11.95 -1.80
C LEU A 47 -51.74 -11.12 -1.86
N THR A 48 -52.85 -11.80 -2.18
CA THR A 48 -54.18 -11.19 -2.06
C THR A 48 -54.55 -10.98 -0.59
N ASN A 49 -54.42 -9.74 -0.11
CA ASN A 49 -55.21 -9.26 1.03
C ASN A 49 -55.60 -7.79 0.82
N HIS A 50 -56.86 -7.46 1.06
CA HIS A 50 -57.61 -6.79 -0.02
C HIS A 50 -57.80 -5.25 0.10
N ASP A 51 -57.35 -4.62 1.19
CA ASP A 51 -57.91 -3.32 1.63
C ASP A 51 -57.18 -2.04 1.18
N HIS A 52 -55.90 -2.05 0.78
CA HIS A 52 -55.18 -0.79 0.48
C HIS A 52 -54.17 -0.88 -0.67
N GLN A 53 -54.69 -0.83 -1.90
CA GLN A 53 -53.92 -0.73 -3.14
C GLN A 53 -53.12 0.59 -3.23
N ILE A 54 -51.94 0.57 -3.85
CA ILE A 54 -51.03 1.74 -3.90
C ILE A 54 -51.65 2.87 -4.73
N ARG A 55 -51.82 4.04 -4.12
CA ARG A 55 -52.35 5.26 -4.77
C ARG A 55 -51.23 6.07 -5.39
N VAL A 56 -51.23 6.21 -6.71
CA VAL A 56 -50.16 6.85 -7.48
C VAL A 56 -50.66 8.11 -8.19
N GLY A 57 -49.86 9.17 -8.17
CA GLY A 57 -50.03 10.37 -8.99
C GLY A 57 -49.01 10.43 -10.13
N ILE A 58 -49.42 10.85 -11.33
CA ILE A 58 -48.52 11.09 -12.47
C ILE A 58 -48.61 12.55 -12.92
N LEU A 59 -47.51 13.28 -12.75
CA LEU A 59 -47.40 14.71 -13.07
C LEU A 59 -46.49 14.93 -14.27
N THR A 60 -47.06 15.34 -15.40
CA THR A 60 -46.28 15.69 -16.59
C THR A 60 -45.97 17.18 -16.58
N VAL A 61 -44.69 17.52 -16.57
CA VAL A 61 -44.18 18.89 -16.60
C VAL A 61 -43.72 19.19 -18.02
N SER A 62 -44.49 20.01 -18.75
CA SER A 62 -44.13 20.46 -20.10
C SER A 62 -45.01 21.61 -20.60
N ASP A 63 -44.40 22.74 -20.91
CA ASP A 63 -44.97 23.87 -21.65
C ASP A 63 -45.71 23.43 -22.93
N SER A 64 -45.13 22.49 -23.68
CA SER A 64 -45.70 22.02 -24.95
C SER A 64 -46.93 21.13 -24.77
N CYS A 65 -46.95 20.27 -23.75
CA CYS A 65 -48.12 19.43 -23.46
C CYS A 65 -49.24 20.28 -22.84
N PHE A 66 -48.90 21.17 -21.90
CA PHE A 66 -49.87 22.07 -21.25
C PHE A 66 -50.59 22.99 -22.26
N ARG A 67 -49.87 23.50 -23.27
CA ARG A 67 -50.44 24.33 -24.35
C ARG A 67 -51.11 23.53 -25.47
N ASN A 68 -51.27 22.20 -25.31
CA ASN A 68 -51.79 21.27 -26.33
C ASN A 68 -51.04 21.31 -27.68
N LEU A 69 -49.74 21.64 -27.65
CA LEU A 69 -48.85 21.65 -28.80
C LEU A 69 -48.12 20.29 -29.01
N ALA A 70 -48.12 19.44 -27.99
CA ALA A 70 -47.59 18.08 -28.03
C ALA A 70 -48.49 17.12 -27.22
N GLU A 71 -48.52 15.85 -27.63
CA GLU A 71 -49.17 14.78 -26.87
C GLU A 71 -48.27 14.33 -25.70
N ASP A 72 -48.83 14.16 -24.50
CA ASP A 72 -48.08 13.51 -23.42
C ASP A 72 -47.98 12.00 -23.64
N ARG A 73 -46.91 11.58 -24.30
CA ARG A 73 -46.57 10.18 -24.53
C ARG A 73 -45.83 9.54 -23.34
N SER A 74 -45.40 10.33 -22.36
CA SER A 74 -44.56 9.89 -21.24
C SER A 74 -45.40 9.57 -20.01
N GLY A 75 -46.30 10.46 -19.60
CA GLY A 75 -47.24 10.24 -18.50
C GLY A 75 -48.27 9.15 -18.82
N ILE A 76 -48.76 9.06 -20.07
CA ILE A 76 -49.59 7.92 -20.52
C ILE A 76 -48.82 6.60 -20.38
N ASN A 77 -47.54 6.54 -20.78
CA ASN A 77 -46.75 5.31 -20.67
C ASN A 77 -46.50 4.91 -19.21
N LEU A 78 -46.24 5.88 -18.34
CA LEU A 78 -46.14 5.64 -16.90
C LEU A 78 -47.48 5.18 -16.30
N LYS A 79 -48.61 5.65 -16.84
CA LYS A 79 -49.95 5.20 -16.45
C LYS A 79 -50.13 3.70 -16.72
N ASP A 80 -49.72 3.25 -17.90
CA ASP A 80 -49.76 1.84 -18.29
C ASP A 80 -48.83 0.99 -17.40
N LEU A 81 -47.58 1.43 -17.19
CA LEU A 81 -46.57 0.74 -16.37
C LEU A 81 -46.94 0.64 -14.88
N VAL A 82 -47.68 1.62 -14.34
CA VAL A 82 -48.15 1.60 -12.95
C VAL A 82 -49.38 0.70 -12.79
N HIS A 83 -50.28 0.67 -13.78
CA HIS A 83 -51.46 -0.20 -13.76
C HIS A 83 -51.13 -1.68 -13.98
N ASP A 84 -49.99 -2.01 -14.62
CA ASP A 84 -49.56 -3.38 -14.84
C ASP A 84 -49.39 -4.15 -13.50
N PRO A 85 -50.18 -5.22 -13.25
CA PRO A 85 -50.08 -6.02 -12.04
C PRO A 85 -48.77 -6.80 -11.91
N SER A 86 -48.03 -7.01 -13.02
CA SER A 86 -46.71 -7.66 -13.02
C SER A 86 -45.58 -6.70 -12.65
N LEU A 87 -45.86 -5.38 -12.56
CA LEU A 87 -44.88 -4.35 -12.21
C LEU A 87 -45.18 -3.71 -10.85
N LEU A 88 -46.31 -3.02 -10.71
CA LEU A 88 -46.66 -2.27 -9.49
C LEU A 88 -48.14 -2.42 -9.06
N GLY A 89 -49.05 -2.72 -9.99
CA GLY A 89 -50.48 -2.92 -9.70
C GLY A 89 -51.18 -1.74 -9.02
N GLY A 90 -50.74 -0.50 -9.26
CA GLY A 90 -51.21 0.71 -8.58
C GLY A 90 -52.51 1.29 -9.16
N ILE A 91 -53.25 2.04 -8.33
CA ILE A 91 -54.36 2.89 -8.78
C ILE A 91 -53.81 4.30 -9.07
N ILE A 92 -53.93 4.72 -10.32
CA ILE A 92 -53.74 6.11 -10.74
C ILE A 92 -54.86 6.96 -10.14
N SER A 93 -54.54 7.61 -9.02
CA SER A 93 -55.47 8.43 -8.22
C SER A 93 -55.42 9.91 -8.63
N ALA A 94 -54.35 10.34 -9.29
CA ALA A 94 -54.24 11.68 -9.88
C ALA A 94 -53.40 11.66 -11.17
N TYR A 95 -53.78 12.51 -12.12
CA TYR A 95 -53.01 12.80 -13.33
C TYR A 95 -53.25 14.26 -13.71
N LYS A 96 -52.18 15.02 -13.95
CA LYS A 96 -52.22 16.44 -14.34
C LYS A 96 -51.03 16.75 -15.24
N ILE A 97 -51.24 17.68 -16.16
CA ILE A 97 -50.17 18.31 -16.94
C ILE A 97 -50.03 19.75 -16.44
N VAL A 98 -48.80 20.19 -16.19
CA VAL A 98 -48.44 21.56 -15.76
C VAL A 98 -47.39 22.15 -16.72
N PRO A 99 -47.30 23.49 -16.86
CA PRO A 99 -46.18 24.12 -17.54
C PRO A 99 -44.89 23.97 -16.74
N ASP A 100 -43.78 24.37 -17.33
CA ASP A 100 -42.45 24.35 -16.70
C ASP A 100 -42.28 25.55 -15.72
N GLU A 101 -43.21 25.71 -14.77
CA GLU A 101 -43.24 26.77 -13.76
C GLU A 101 -43.12 26.21 -12.34
N ILE A 102 -42.19 26.74 -11.55
CA ILE A 102 -41.83 26.21 -10.22
C ILE A 102 -43.04 26.15 -9.29
N ASP A 103 -43.84 27.21 -9.20
CA ASP A 103 -44.94 27.28 -8.24
C ASP A 103 -46.14 26.42 -8.62
N GLU A 104 -46.46 26.24 -9.92
CA GLU A 104 -47.52 25.29 -10.34
C GLU A 104 -47.13 23.83 -10.09
N ILE A 105 -45.84 23.48 -10.23
CA ILE A 105 -45.31 22.17 -9.86
C ILE A 105 -45.42 21.99 -8.34
N LYS A 106 -44.95 22.97 -7.55
CA LYS A 106 -45.00 22.93 -6.08
C LYS A 106 -46.42 22.79 -5.54
N GLU A 107 -47.35 23.64 -5.97
CA GLU A 107 -48.76 23.59 -5.56
C GLU A 107 -49.35 22.21 -5.84
N THR A 108 -49.08 21.65 -7.03
CA THR A 108 -49.56 20.31 -7.40
C THR A 108 -48.95 19.20 -6.54
N LEU A 109 -47.65 19.25 -6.25
CA LEU A 109 -47.00 18.26 -5.39
C LEU A 109 -47.53 18.33 -3.95
N VAL A 110 -47.76 19.54 -3.40
CA VAL A 110 -48.33 19.74 -2.06
C VAL A 110 -49.78 19.24 -1.97
N ASP A 111 -50.65 19.62 -2.92
CA ASP A 111 -52.03 19.08 -3.04
C ASP A 111 -52.04 17.55 -3.11
N TRP A 112 -51.06 16.93 -3.75
CA TRP A 112 -51.01 15.48 -3.93
C TRP A 112 -50.44 14.72 -2.73
N CYS A 113 -49.55 15.33 -1.96
CA CYS A 113 -49.06 14.78 -0.70
C CYS A 113 -50.05 14.98 0.44
N ASP A 114 -50.53 16.20 0.63
CA ASP A 114 -51.12 16.65 1.89
C ASP A 114 -52.66 16.51 1.88
N GLU A 115 -53.32 16.96 0.81
CA GLU A 115 -54.79 16.92 0.70
C GLU A 115 -55.31 15.62 0.08
N LYS A 116 -54.52 14.98 -0.79
CA LYS A 116 -54.90 13.74 -1.48
C LYS A 116 -54.24 12.49 -0.91
N GLU A 117 -53.25 12.59 -0.02
CA GLU A 117 -52.58 11.47 0.63
C GLU A 117 -52.11 10.38 -0.36
N LEU A 118 -51.48 10.76 -1.48
CA LEU A 118 -50.95 9.78 -2.43
C LEU A 118 -49.73 9.07 -1.84
N ASN A 119 -49.51 7.80 -2.20
CA ASN A 119 -48.37 7.02 -1.70
C ASN A 119 -47.11 7.25 -2.54
N LEU A 120 -47.30 7.47 -3.84
CA LEU A 120 -46.23 7.70 -4.81
C LEU A 120 -46.63 8.81 -5.79
N ILE A 121 -45.71 9.72 -6.09
CA ILE A 121 -45.83 10.69 -7.17
C ILE A 121 -44.66 10.49 -8.13
N LEU A 122 -44.98 10.17 -9.39
CA LEU A 122 -44.02 10.11 -10.49
C LEU A 122 -44.17 11.38 -11.32
N THR A 123 -43.13 12.22 -11.37
CA THR A 123 -43.11 13.35 -12.32
C THR A 123 -42.35 12.95 -13.59
N THR A 124 -42.72 13.48 -14.75
CA THR A 124 -41.96 13.30 -16.00
C THR A 124 -41.84 14.64 -16.73
N GLY A 125 -40.61 15.02 -17.07
CA GLY A 125 -40.29 16.31 -17.70
C GLY A 125 -39.62 17.30 -16.75
N GLY A 126 -39.09 18.38 -17.34
CA GLY A 126 -38.36 19.45 -16.66
C GLY A 126 -37.12 19.03 -15.86
N THR A 127 -36.48 17.89 -16.19
CA THR A 127 -35.35 17.29 -15.45
C THR A 127 -33.98 17.43 -16.12
N GLY A 128 -33.89 18.04 -17.31
CA GLY A 128 -32.65 18.27 -18.06
C GLY A 128 -31.82 19.47 -17.58
N PHE A 129 -31.02 20.06 -18.47
CA PHE A 129 -30.14 21.22 -18.19
C PHE A 129 -30.63 22.54 -18.84
N ALA A 130 -31.79 22.57 -19.50
CA ALA A 130 -32.30 23.79 -20.13
C ALA A 130 -32.85 24.79 -19.08
N PRO A 131 -32.94 26.10 -19.38
CA PRO A 131 -33.49 27.09 -18.45
C PRO A 131 -34.98 26.92 -18.07
N ARG A 132 -35.69 25.96 -18.69
CA ARG A 132 -37.05 25.53 -18.31
C ARG A 132 -37.07 24.21 -17.54
N ASP A 133 -35.96 23.48 -17.45
CA ASP A 133 -35.89 22.27 -16.64
C ASP A 133 -35.85 22.65 -15.14
N VAL A 134 -37.02 22.80 -14.52
CA VAL A 134 -37.16 23.31 -13.12
C VAL A 134 -37.81 22.30 -12.15
N THR A 135 -38.15 21.10 -12.60
CA THR A 135 -38.80 20.07 -11.75
C THR A 135 -37.94 19.64 -10.55
N PRO A 136 -36.60 19.47 -10.65
CA PRO A 136 -35.76 19.14 -9.51
C PRO A 136 -35.72 20.25 -8.45
N GLU A 137 -35.78 21.50 -8.86
CA GLU A 137 -35.79 22.67 -7.98
C GLU A 137 -37.14 22.76 -7.25
N ALA A 138 -38.25 22.71 -8.00
CA ALA A 138 -39.59 22.66 -7.44
C ALA A 138 -39.81 21.47 -6.48
N THR A 139 -39.21 20.31 -6.76
CA THR A 139 -39.34 19.13 -5.88
C THR A 139 -38.54 19.29 -4.58
N ARG A 140 -37.34 19.88 -4.62
CA ARG A 140 -36.54 20.14 -3.41
C ARG A 140 -37.17 21.14 -2.45
N GLU A 141 -38.01 22.06 -2.93
CA GLU A 141 -38.77 22.98 -2.08
C GLU A 141 -39.99 22.33 -1.39
N VAL A 142 -40.38 21.10 -1.78
CA VAL A 142 -41.59 20.41 -1.27
C VAL A 142 -41.24 19.23 -0.36
N ILE A 143 -40.15 18.52 -0.64
CA ILE A 143 -39.72 17.35 0.15
C ILE A 143 -39.12 17.74 1.51
N GLU A 144 -39.41 16.93 2.53
CA GLU A 144 -38.88 17.09 3.89
C GLU A 144 -37.55 16.33 4.06
N ARG A 145 -37.36 15.27 3.27
CA ARG A 145 -36.17 14.40 3.29
C ARG A 145 -35.84 13.97 1.86
N GLU A 146 -34.58 14.08 1.45
CA GLU A 146 -34.12 13.51 0.17
C GLU A 146 -33.99 11.98 0.25
N ALA A 147 -34.21 11.30 -0.87
CA ALA A 147 -34.03 9.85 -1.06
C ALA A 147 -32.96 9.59 -2.15
N PRO A 148 -31.70 10.06 -1.98
CA PRO A 148 -30.72 10.14 -3.05
C PRO A 148 -30.33 8.77 -3.64
N GLY A 149 -30.50 7.67 -2.90
CA GLY A 149 -30.24 6.32 -3.41
C GLY A 149 -31.05 5.95 -4.66
N MET A 150 -32.30 6.41 -4.76
CA MET A 150 -33.16 6.14 -5.93
C MET A 150 -32.73 6.99 -7.13
N ALA A 151 -32.36 8.26 -6.91
CA ALA A 151 -31.80 9.13 -7.95
C ALA A 151 -30.46 8.59 -8.49
N VAL A 152 -29.59 8.08 -7.61
CA VAL A 152 -28.32 7.42 -7.98
C VAL A 152 -28.57 6.12 -8.75
N ALA A 153 -29.53 5.29 -8.34
CA ALA A 153 -29.90 4.07 -9.07
C ALA A 153 -30.38 4.37 -10.50
N MET A 154 -31.24 5.38 -10.68
CA MET A 154 -31.69 5.83 -12.00
C MET A 154 -30.54 6.38 -12.85
N LEU A 155 -29.61 7.14 -12.26
CA LEU A 155 -28.43 7.65 -12.98
C LEU A 155 -27.48 6.54 -13.42
N ILE A 156 -27.22 5.54 -12.57
CA ILE A 156 -26.35 4.40 -12.92
C ILE A 156 -26.97 3.59 -14.07
N GLY A 157 -28.22 3.14 -13.93
CA GLY A 157 -28.89 2.38 -14.99
C GLY A 157 -29.05 3.18 -16.29
N SER A 158 -29.28 4.49 -16.20
CA SER A 158 -29.34 5.36 -17.39
C SER A 158 -28.00 5.45 -18.11
N LEU A 159 -26.87 5.46 -17.38
CA LEU A 159 -25.53 5.51 -17.95
C LEU A 159 -25.13 4.20 -18.64
N ASP A 160 -25.59 3.05 -18.14
CA ASP A 160 -25.41 1.75 -18.79
C ASP A 160 -26.18 1.65 -20.13
N VAL A 161 -27.29 2.38 -20.28
CA VAL A 161 -28.07 2.47 -21.53
C VAL A 161 -27.57 3.57 -22.47
N THR A 162 -27.19 4.75 -21.94
CA THR A 162 -26.78 5.91 -22.75
C THR A 162 -25.90 6.90 -21.98
N PRO A 163 -24.78 7.37 -22.56
CA PRO A 163 -23.97 8.41 -21.93
C PRO A 163 -24.72 9.73 -21.75
N LEU A 164 -25.83 9.96 -22.48
CA LEU A 164 -26.67 11.15 -22.30
C LEU A 164 -27.48 11.12 -20.99
N GLY A 165 -27.50 10.00 -20.26
CA GLY A 165 -28.12 9.89 -18.93
C GLY A 165 -27.57 10.91 -17.92
N MET A 166 -26.30 11.33 -18.06
CA MET A 166 -25.69 12.36 -17.20
C MET A 166 -26.29 13.77 -17.35
N LEU A 167 -27.13 13.99 -18.36
CA LEU A 167 -27.80 15.28 -18.60
C LEU A 167 -29.15 15.38 -17.85
N SER A 168 -29.56 14.32 -17.16
CA SER A 168 -30.72 14.32 -16.26
C SER A 168 -30.29 14.68 -14.83
N ARG A 169 -31.11 15.46 -14.12
CA ARG A 169 -30.95 15.82 -12.71
C ARG A 169 -32.08 15.23 -11.85
N PRO A 170 -32.24 13.90 -11.79
CA PRO A 170 -33.33 13.30 -11.04
C PRO A 170 -33.19 13.65 -9.55
N VAL A 171 -34.29 14.08 -8.94
CA VAL A 171 -34.45 14.17 -7.50
C VAL A 171 -35.47 13.12 -7.07
N CYS A 172 -35.27 12.59 -5.86
CA CYS A 172 -36.22 11.73 -5.18
C CYS A 172 -36.27 12.18 -3.72
N GLY A 173 -37.45 12.14 -3.11
CA GLY A 173 -37.61 12.55 -1.72
C GLY A 173 -38.98 12.23 -1.17
N ILE A 174 -39.16 12.55 0.11
CA ILE A 174 -40.31 12.16 0.91
C ILE A 174 -40.94 13.43 1.48
N ARG A 175 -42.27 13.49 1.43
CA ARG A 175 -43.10 14.47 2.16
C ARG A 175 -44.19 13.71 2.89
N GLY A 176 -44.26 13.82 4.21
CA GLY A 176 -45.16 13.02 5.04
C GLY A 176 -44.97 11.52 4.79
N LYS A 177 -46.00 10.89 4.20
CA LYS A 177 -46.02 9.47 3.80
C LYS A 177 -45.97 9.24 2.28
N THR A 178 -45.69 10.28 1.50
CA THR A 178 -45.62 10.24 0.04
C THR A 178 -44.16 10.21 -0.44
N LEU A 179 -43.86 9.29 -1.35
CA LEU A 179 -42.61 9.25 -2.09
C LEU A 179 -42.75 10.04 -3.41
N ILE A 180 -41.85 10.99 -3.68
CA ILE A 180 -41.82 11.79 -4.92
C ILE A 180 -40.56 11.42 -5.71
N ILE A 181 -40.71 11.16 -7.01
CA ILE A 181 -39.64 10.71 -7.91
C ILE A 181 -39.71 11.48 -9.23
N ASN A 182 -38.62 12.14 -9.63
CA ASN A 182 -38.54 12.85 -10.90
C ASN A 182 -37.88 12.01 -11.99
N LEU A 183 -38.62 11.73 -13.06
CA LEU A 183 -38.17 10.94 -14.22
C LEU A 183 -37.83 11.84 -15.43
N PRO A 184 -36.99 11.36 -16.37
CA PRO A 184 -36.75 12.05 -17.64
C PRO A 184 -38.04 12.33 -18.43
N GLY A 185 -38.09 13.43 -19.19
CA GLY A 185 -39.27 13.79 -19.99
C GLY A 185 -39.55 12.91 -21.21
N SER A 186 -38.59 12.08 -21.66
CA SER A 186 -38.79 11.20 -22.81
C SER A 186 -39.40 9.85 -22.40
N LYS A 187 -40.40 9.36 -23.14
CA LYS A 187 -41.09 8.07 -22.90
C LYS A 187 -40.13 6.91 -22.66
N LYS A 188 -39.01 6.85 -23.40
CA LYS A 188 -37.97 5.83 -23.23
C LYS A 188 -37.26 6.00 -21.88
N GLY A 189 -36.73 7.20 -21.60
CA GLY A 189 -35.98 7.47 -20.39
C GLY A 189 -36.81 7.36 -19.10
N SER A 190 -38.09 7.76 -19.12
CA SER A 190 -38.98 7.57 -17.96
C SER A 190 -39.28 6.10 -17.68
N GLN A 191 -39.50 5.30 -18.74
CA GLN A 191 -39.70 3.85 -18.61
C GLN A 191 -38.47 3.13 -18.07
N GLU A 192 -37.29 3.41 -18.62
CA GLU A 192 -36.03 2.80 -18.17
C GLU A 192 -35.71 3.21 -16.72
N CYS A 193 -35.82 4.49 -16.39
CA CYS A 193 -35.64 4.98 -15.01
C CYS A 193 -36.62 4.33 -14.03
N PHE A 194 -37.90 4.19 -14.39
CA PHE A 194 -38.90 3.50 -13.56
C PHE A 194 -38.54 2.02 -13.34
N GLN A 195 -38.08 1.32 -14.39
CA GLN A 195 -37.64 -0.08 -14.28
C GLN A 195 -36.42 -0.26 -13.37
N PHE A 196 -35.47 0.68 -13.34
CA PHE A 196 -34.29 0.60 -12.46
C PHE A 196 -34.61 0.72 -10.96
N ILE A 197 -35.69 1.43 -10.60
CA ILE A 197 -36.12 1.62 -9.20
C ILE A 197 -37.22 0.65 -8.76
N LEU A 198 -37.92 0.02 -9.71
CA LEU A 198 -39.08 -0.83 -9.44
C LEU A 198 -38.83 -1.92 -8.38
N PRO A 199 -37.68 -2.63 -8.32
CA PRO A 199 -37.43 -3.65 -7.30
C PRO A 199 -37.43 -3.13 -5.85
N ALA A 200 -37.15 -1.85 -5.63
CA ALA A 200 -37.17 -1.22 -4.30
C ALA A 200 -38.49 -0.49 -4.01
N LEU A 201 -39.30 -0.23 -5.03
CA LEU A 201 -40.42 0.71 -4.97
C LEU A 201 -41.58 0.26 -4.07
N PRO A 202 -42.05 -1.02 -4.10
CA PRO A 202 -43.08 -1.49 -3.16
C PRO A 202 -42.64 -1.42 -1.70
N HIS A 203 -41.41 -1.87 -1.40
CA HIS A 203 -40.89 -1.88 -0.03
C HIS A 203 -40.68 -0.46 0.52
N ALA A 204 -40.19 0.48 -0.30
CA ALA A 204 -40.08 1.89 0.07
C ALA A 204 -41.45 2.51 0.41
N ILE A 205 -42.51 2.13 -0.30
CA ILE A 205 -43.88 2.60 -0.05
C ILE A 205 -44.47 1.96 1.22
N ASP A 206 -44.33 0.64 1.41
CA ASP A 206 -44.82 -0.03 2.62
C ASP A 206 -44.08 0.43 3.89
N LEU A 207 -42.78 0.78 3.80
CA LEU A 207 -42.02 1.46 4.86
C LEU A 207 -42.64 2.81 5.25
N LEU A 208 -42.93 3.68 4.27
CA LEU A 208 -43.53 5.01 4.51
C LEU A 208 -44.98 4.94 5.03
N ARG A 209 -45.62 3.78 4.88
CA ARG A 209 -46.98 3.51 5.36
C ARG A 209 -47.04 2.88 6.75
N ASP A 210 -45.90 2.68 7.42
CA ASP A 210 -45.77 1.96 8.69
C ASP A 210 -46.30 0.51 8.64
N ALA A 211 -46.16 -0.18 7.51
CA ALA A 211 -46.67 -1.54 7.30
C ALA A 211 -45.76 -2.63 7.95
N ILE A 212 -45.59 -2.55 9.27
CA ILE A 212 -44.61 -3.30 10.09
C ILE A 212 -44.50 -4.79 9.75
N VAL A 213 -45.61 -5.48 9.47
CA VAL A 213 -45.62 -6.92 9.14
C VAL A 213 -44.85 -7.22 7.86
N LYS A 214 -45.20 -6.55 6.75
CA LYS A 214 -44.55 -6.76 5.43
C LYS A 214 -43.08 -6.36 5.43
N VAL A 215 -42.74 -5.30 6.16
CA VAL A 215 -41.35 -4.84 6.27
C VAL A 215 -40.46 -5.95 6.84
N LYS A 216 -41.00 -6.75 7.77
CA LYS A 216 -40.30 -7.88 8.36
C LYS A 216 -40.16 -9.06 7.39
N GLU A 217 -41.24 -9.45 6.72
CA GLU A 217 -41.23 -10.52 5.70
C GLU A 217 -40.17 -10.29 4.60
N VAL A 218 -39.95 -9.03 4.20
CA VAL A 218 -38.91 -8.67 3.23
C VAL A 218 -37.50 -8.71 3.81
N HIS A 219 -37.30 -8.43 5.11
CA HIS A 219 -35.99 -8.59 5.74
C HIS A 219 -35.64 -10.07 5.92
N ASP A 220 -36.58 -10.87 6.43
CA ASP A 220 -36.42 -12.30 6.61
C ASP A 220 -36.07 -12.98 5.26
N ALA A 221 -36.76 -12.61 4.17
CA ALA A 221 -36.47 -13.10 2.81
C ALA A 221 -35.17 -12.56 2.16
N LEU A 222 -34.54 -11.53 2.73
CA LEU A 222 -33.22 -11.02 2.31
C LEU A 222 -32.07 -11.66 3.09
N GLU A 223 -32.30 -12.12 4.32
CA GLU A 223 -31.30 -12.86 5.11
C GLU A 223 -31.12 -14.30 4.60
N ASP A 224 -32.18 -14.93 4.06
CA ASP A 224 -32.12 -16.26 3.42
C ASP A 224 -31.39 -16.29 2.04
N LEU A 225 -30.96 -15.14 1.50
CA LEU A 225 -30.24 -15.10 0.22
C LEU A 225 -28.77 -15.55 0.38
N PRO A 226 -28.32 -16.59 -0.33
CA PRO A 226 -26.95 -17.11 -0.17
C PRO A 226 -25.88 -16.09 -0.56
N SER A 227 -24.82 -16.07 0.24
CA SER A 227 -23.62 -15.24 -0.01
C SER A 227 -23.02 -15.50 -1.40
N PRO A 228 -22.51 -14.47 -2.09
CA PRO A 228 -22.00 -14.62 -3.45
C PRO A 228 -20.77 -15.56 -3.49
N PRO A 229 -20.75 -16.58 -4.36
CA PRO A 229 -19.64 -17.53 -4.44
C PRO A 229 -18.38 -16.90 -5.05
N PRO A 230 -17.17 -17.41 -4.73
CA PRO A 230 -15.94 -16.96 -5.36
C PRO A 230 -15.90 -17.34 -6.85
N PRO A 231 -15.29 -16.51 -7.73
CA PRO A 231 -15.32 -16.73 -9.16
C PRO A 231 -14.40 -17.88 -9.61
N LEU A 232 -14.99 -18.96 -10.12
CA LEU A 232 -14.29 -20.08 -10.74
C LEU A 232 -13.69 -19.73 -12.12
N SER A 233 -13.04 -20.71 -12.76
CA SER A 233 -12.27 -20.58 -14.00
C SER A 233 -13.04 -21.06 -15.25
N PRO A 234 -12.70 -20.58 -16.47
CA PRO A 234 -13.44 -20.96 -17.68
C PRO A 234 -13.13 -22.40 -18.16
N PRO A 235 -14.11 -23.11 -18.77
CA PRO A 235 -13.91 -24.40 -19.41
C PRO A 235 -13.34 -24.27 -20.84
N PRO A 236 -12.77 -25.34 -21.43
CA PRO A 236 -12.17 -25.31 -22.76
C PRO A 236 -13.21 -25.34 -23.89
N THR A 237 -12.89 -24.70 -25.02
CA THR A 237 -13.63 -24.79 -26.29
C THR A 237 -12.70 -25.09 -27.45
N THR A 238 -13.01 -26.12 -28.24
CA THR A 238 -12.27 -26.50 -29.45
C THR A 238 -13.04 -26.11 -30.72
N SER A 239 -12.34 -25.48 -31.66
CA SER A 239 -12.89 -25.07 -32.97
C SER A 239 -12.81 -26.20 -34.03
N PRO A 240 -13.68 -26.20 -35.06
CA PRO A 240 -13.79 -27.31 -36.00
C PRO A 240 -12.88 -27.20 -37.24
N HIS A 241 -12.29 -28.32 -37.71
CA HIS A 241 -12.25 -28.68 -39.15
C HIS A 241 -11.69 -30.08 -39.48
N LYS A 242 -12.42 -30.81 -40.35
CA LYS A 242 -12.01 -31.79 -41.39
C LYS A 242 -11.09 -33.00 -41.09
N GLN A 243 -11.67 -34.19 -41.37
CA GLN A 243 -11.15 -35.31 -42.18
C GLN A 243 -9.80 -35.98 -41.80
N THR A 244 -9.88 -37.23 -41.32
CA THR A 244 -9.76 -38.46 -42.16
C THR A 244 -10.33 -39.69 -41.43
N GLU A 245 -10.57 -40.78 -42.16
CA GLU A 245 -11.07 -42.07 -41.65
C GLU A 245 -9.94 -43.00 -41.18
N ASP A 246 -10.14 -43.77 -40.10
CA ASP A 246 -10.14 -45.25 -40.16
C ASP A 246 -10.84 -45.87 -38.92
N LYS A 247 -10.95 -47.21 -38.85
CA LYS A 247 -11.86 -48.02 -38.00
C LYS A 247 -11.25 -48.40 -36.65
N GLY A 248 -12.10 -48.76 -35.65
CA GLY A 248 -11.73 -49.81 -34.68
C GLY A 248 -12.46 -49.89 -33.31
N VAL A 249 -13.39 -50.83 -33.17
CA VAL A 249 -13.67 -51.68 -31.97
C VAL A 249 -13.97 -51.02 -30.59
N GLN A 250 -15.24 -50.66 -30.36
CA GLN A 250 -16.27 -51.37 -29.54
C GLN A 250 -16.00 -51.88 -28.08
N CYS A 251 -17.11 -51.93 -27.30
CA CYS A 251 -17.38 -52.64 -26.01
C CYS A 251 -16.80 -51.99 -24.72
N GLU A 252 -17.45 -51.96 -23.54
CA GLU A 252 -18.86 -52.07 -23.05
C GLU A 252 -18.85 -51.49 -21.57
N GLU A 253 -19.87 -50.83 -20.98
CA GLU A 253 -21.14 -51.35 -20.40
C GLU A 253 -20.90 -52.38 -19.25
N GLU A 254 -21.50 -52.38 -18.04
CA GLU A 254 -22.63 -51.71 -17.31
C GLU A 254 -22.17 -51.38 -15.84
N ASP A 255 -22.76 -50.57 -14.94
CA ASP A 255 -24.12 -50.12 -14.51
C ASP A 255 -24.71 -50.85 -13.25
N GLU A 256 -25.82 -50.34 -12.68
CA GLU A 256 -26.70 -50.90 -11.59
C GLU A 256 -26.40 -50.67 -10.06
N GLU A 257 -27.38 -50.98 -9.20
CA GLU A 257 -27.68 -50.24 -7.93
C GLU A 257 -27.65 -51.03 -6.56
N LYS A 258 -27.77 -50.25 -5.46
CA LYS A 258 -28.56 -50.50 -4.21
C LYS A 258 -28.14 -51.55 -3.13
N LYS A 259 -27.68 -50.97 -2.00
CA LYS A 259 -28.38 -50.92 -0.67
C LYS A 259 -28.27 -52.09 0.33
N ASP A 260 -27.88 -51.73 1.57
CA ASP A 260 -28.08 -52.35 2.92
C ASP A 260 -28.48 -53.85 3.01
N SER A 261 -27.77 -54.71 3.76
CA SER A 261 -27.87 -54.71 5.23
C SER A 261 -26.93 -55.67 5.99
N GLY A 262 -26.41 -55.24 7.15
CA GLY A 262 -26.55 -55.94 8.44
C GLY A 262 -25.71 -57.18 8.84
N VAL A 263 -24.78 -56.95 9.78
CA VAL A 263 -24.49 -57.79 10.98
C VAL A 263 -23.69 -59.12 10.85
N ALA A 264 -22.43 -59.08 11.35
CA ALA A 264 -21.70 -60.03 12.25
C ALA A 264 -21.72 -61.57 11.98
N SER A 265 -20.70 -62.38 12.31
CA SER A 265 -19.35 -62.23 12.93
C SER A 265 -18.58 -63.56 12.69
N THR A 266 -17.25 -63.68 12.80
CA THR A 266 -16.43 -63.67 14.03
C THR A 266 -14.93 -63.75 13.70
N GLU A 267 -14.09 -63.25 14.63
CA GLU A 267 -12.69 -63.66 14.91
C GLU A 267 -11.60 -63.47 13.80
N ASP A 268 -10.38 -62.97 14.09
CA ASP A 268 -9.77 -62.64 15.40
C ASP A 268 -8.68 -61.53 15.34
N SER A 269 -8.40 -60.93 16.50
CA SER A 269 -7.23 -60.10 16.89
C SER A 269 -7.06 -58.65 16.35
N GLY A 270 -6.76 -57.70 17.27
CA GLY A 270 -6.21 -56.36 16.96
C GLY A 270 -7.11 -55.17 17.35
N SER A 271 -6.91 -54.56 18.53
CA SER A 271 -7.87 -53.61 19.13
C SER A 271 -7.56 -52.10 18.99
N SER A 272 -8.52 -51.36 18.42
CA SER A 272 -9.01 -50.01 18.80
C SER A 272 -8.08 -48.89 19.35
N HIS A 273 -8.16 -47.76 18.64
CA HIS A 273 -7.79 -46.37 18.94
C HIS A 273 -8.08 -45.74 20.35
N ILE A 274 -7.52 -44.53 20.49
CA ILE A 274 -7.88 -43.30 21.26
C ILE A 274 -7.28 -43.05 22.68
N THR A 275 -6.61 -41.88 22.78
CA THR A 275 -6.41 -40.97 23.95
C THR A 275 -5.48 -41.31 25.11
N ALA A 276 -4.31 -40.63 25.16
CA ALA A 276 -3.69 -39.97 26.32
C ALA A 276 -2.35 -39.33 25.88
N ALA A 277 -1.83 -38.23 26.44
CA ALA A 277 -2.44 -37.14 27.22
C ALA A 277 -1.50 -35.91 27.22
N ALA A 278 -2.02 -34.73 27.53
CA ALA A 278 -1.25 -33.60 28.06
C ALA A 278 -2.00 -33.06 29.29
N ILE A 279 -1.52 -33.38 30.49
CA ILE A 279 -2.17 -32.99 31.75
C ILE A 279 -1.66 -31.62 32.18
N ALA A 280 -2.57 -30.66 32.31
CA ALA A 280 -2.31 -29.44 33.06
C ALA A 280 -2.44 -29.74 34.57
N ALA A 281 -1.34 -29.61 35.32
CA ALA A 281 -1.37 -29.68 36.78
C ALA A 281 -1.90 -28.35 37.34
N LYS A 282 -2.91 -28.43 38.23
CA LYS A 282 -3.63 -27.28 38.79
C LYS A 282 -3.57 -27.33 40.31
N VAL A 283 -3.00 -26.31 40.95
CA VAL A 283 -3.23 -26.06 42.38
C VAL A 283 -4.44 -25.13 42.49
N SER A 284 -5.42 -25.53 43.29
CA SER A 284 -6.72 -24.86 43.40
C SER A 284 -6.89 -24.20 44.76
N VAL A 285 -7.51 -23.01 44.76
CA VAL A 285 -8.50 -22.66 45.78
C VAL A 285 -9.75 -22.21 45.02
N THR A 286 -10.92 -22.54 45.55
CA THR A 286 -12.22 -22.39 44.90
C THR A 286 -13.21 -21.81 45.91
N ILE A 287 -14.37 -21.32 45.44
CA ILE A 287 -15.61 -21.18 46.24
C ILE A 287 -15.56 -19.99 47.27
N ASN A 288 -16.59 -19.15 47.45
CA ASN A 288 -18.02 -19.30 47.11
C ASN A 288 -18.79 -17.97 46.87
N ASN A 289 -20.10 -18.14 46.61
CA ASN A 289 -21.24 -17.25 46.87
C ASN A 289 -21.72 -16.25 45.79
N ASN A 290 -22.59 -16.77 44.91
CA ASN A 290 -24.05 -16.52 44.90
C ASN A 290 -24.70 -15.11 44.80
N ASP A 291 -25.71 -15.09 43.92
CA ASP A 291 -27.09 -14.57 44.09
C ASP A 291 -27.49 -13.10 43.80
N ASN A 292 -28.19 -12.98 42.67
CA ASN A 292 -29.58 -12.47 42.50
C ASN A 292 -29.91 -11.06 41.98
N ASN A 293 -30.94 -11.07 41.12
CA ASN A 293 -31.95 -10.05 40.78
C ASN A 293 -31.61 -8.81 39.92
N ASN A 294 -32.10 -8.86 38.67
CA ASN A 294 -33.08 -7.94 38.08
C ASN A 294 -33.37 -6.61 38.81
N ASN A 295 -33.22 -5.47 38.10
CA ASN A 295 -34.39 -4.85 37.45
C ASN A 295 -34.08 -3.66 36.52
N ASN A 296 -35.08 -3.28 35.74
CA ASN A 296 -35.12 -2.11 34.85
C ASN A 296 -34.86 -0.79 35.61
N ASN A 297 -34.18 0.18 34.98
CA ASN A 297 -34.88 1.27 34.29
C ASN A 297 -33.96 2.23 33.52
N SER A 298 -34.59 3.03 32.65
CA SER A 298 -34.00 4.16 31.93
C SER A 298 -33.77 5.39 32.83
N ASN A 299 -32.73 6.18 32.54
CA ASN A 299 -32.92 7.57 32.06
C ASN A 299 -31.63 8.27 31.61
N VAL A 300 -31.83 9.44 31.00
CA VAL A 300 -30.83 10.36 30.41
C VAL A 300 -30.24 11.28 31.49
N ILE A 301 -29.25 12.13 31.11
CA ILE A 301 -28.64 13.28 31.83
C ILE A 301 -27.35 12.93 32.61
N SER A 302 -26.29 13.76 32.70
CA SER A 302 -25.69 14.79 31.80
C SER A 302 -24.50 15.45 32.52
N TRP A 303 -23.33 15.50 31.87
CA TRP A 303 -22.29 16.55 31.99
C TRP A 303 -21.44 16.76 33.29
N ARG A 304 -20.11 16.80 33.03
CA ARG A 304 -19.05 17.68 33.60
C ARG A 304 -18.53 17.51 35.04
N ASN A 305 -17.19 17.50 35.11
CA ASN A 305 -16.26 18.24 36.00
C ASN A 305 -16.44 18.10 37.53
N LEU A 306 -15.39 17.93 38.34
CA LEU A 306 -14.15 18.73 38.39
C LEU A 306 -13.03 18.00 39.17
N LEU A 307 -11.82 18.57 39.19
CA LEU A 307 -10.70 18.14 40.06
C LEU A 307 -10.93 18.54 41.53
N SER A 308 -10.39 17.77 42.48
CA SER A 308 -9.90 18.33 43.76
C SER A 308 -8.75 17.51 44.35
N CYS A 309 -7.83 18.20 45.03
CA CYS A 309 -6.60 17.66 45.60
C CYS A 309 -6.83 16.83 46.87
N LEU A 310 -5.82 16.04 47.28
CA LEU A 310 -5.55 15.80 48.70
C LEU A 310 -4.06 15.48 48.93
N CYS A 311 -3.47 16.11 49.95
CA CYS A 311 -2.09 15.89 50.38
C CYS A 311 -2.08 15.56 51.88
N ILE A 312 -1.35 14.53 52.32
CA ILE A 312 -1.08 14.26 53.75
C ILE A 312 0.38 13.81 53.94
N SER A 313 1.25 14.79 54.22
CA SER A 313 2.15 14.94 55.38
C SER A 313 2.94 13.78 56.03
N CYS A 314 4.11 14.18 56.58
CA CYS A 314 4.94 13.57 57.66
C CYS A 314 5.83 12.38 57.31
N SER A 315 7.02 12.16 57.91
CA SER A 315 7.91 12.94 58.83
C SER A 315 9.23 12.12 59.06
N SER A 316 10.40 12.58 59.50
CA SER A 316 11.03 13.90 59.84
C SER A 316 12.55 13.68 60.11
N SER A 317 13.29 14.67 60.66
CA SER A 317 14.73 14.71 61.02
C SER A 317 15.71 14.67 59.83
N GLU A 318 16.61 15.63 59.52
CA GLU A 318 17.28 16.78 60.19
C GLU A 318 18.68 16.52 60.78
N HIS A 319 19.71 17.18 60.20
CA HIS A 319 20.72 17.99 60.90
C HIS A 319 21.65 18.76 59.92
N ASP A 320 21.44 20.08 59.78
CA ASP A 320 22.37 21.20 60.09
C ASP A 320 23.92 21.02 60.01
N VAL A 321 24.77 22.02 59.64
CA VAL A 321 24.61 23.48 59.35
C VAL A 321 25.79 24.04 58.48
N SER A 322 25.52 25.08 57.66
CA SER A 322 26.46 26.05 57.02
C SER A 322 27.44 25.54 55.93
N SER A 323 27.65 26.22 54.79
CA SER A 323 28.01 27.64 54.62
C SER A 323 27.90 28.14 53.15
N GLN A 324 28.06 29.45 52.90
CA GLN A 324 27.97 30.13 51.60
C GLN A 324 29.28 30.88 51.25
N PRO A 325 29.47 31.44 50.04
CA PRO A 325 29.12 30.92 48.70
C PRO A 325 30.28 31.08 47.67
N CYS A 326 30.20 30.42 46.51
CA CYS A 326 30.97 30.83 45.33
C CYS A 326 30.20 30.56 44.02
N ARG A 327 30.30 31.46 43.04
CA ARG A 327 29.65 31.34 41.73
C ARG A 327 30.56 30.64 40.72
N CYS A 328 30.00 29.77 39.89
CA CYS A 328 30.40 29.58 38.49
C CYS A 328 29.21 29.10 37.65
N HIS A 329 29.11 29.52 36.39
CA HIS A 329 28.12 29.01 35.44
C HIS A 329 28.70 27.85 34.63
N CYS A 330 27.96 26.76 34.52
CA CYS A 330 27.92 25.97 33.29
C CYS A 330 26.60 25.18 33.25
N GLN A 331 25.71 25.48 32.31
CA GLN A 331 24.49 24.68 32.12
C GLN A 331 24.86 23.37 31.42
N ARG A 332 24.38 22.25 31.94
CA ARG A 332 24.52 20.92 31.33
C ARG A 332 23.13 20.32 31.26
N TRP A 333 22.73 19.82 30.08
CA TRP A 333 21.41 19.20 29.90
C TRP A 333 21.32 17.91 30.70
N ALA A 334 20.19 17.70 31.37
CA ALA A 334 19.86 16.48 32.07
C ALA A 334 18.74 15.74 31.31
N ALA A 335 19.06 14.59 30.75
CA ALA A 335 18.07 13.59 30.37
C ALA A 335 17.83 12.67 31.57
N LEU A 336 16.57 12.33 31.83
CA LEU A 336 16.17 11.46 32.95
C LEU A 336 16.09 10.01 32.46
N GLU A 337 17.12 9.21 32.74
CA GLU A 337 17.06 7.76 32.58
C GLU A 337 16.25 7.14 33.73
N TRP A 338 15.17 6.42 33.41
CA TRP A 338 14.46 5.56 34.34
C TRP A 338 14.88 4.10 34.11
N LEU A 339 15.88 3.65 34.86
CA LEU A 339 16.32 2.26 34.88
C LEU A 339 15.45 1.42 35.83
N HIS A 340 14.79 0.40 35.28
CA HIS A 340 14.30 -0.75 36.05
C HIS A 340 14.84 -2.04 35.42
N PRO A 341 15.36 -2.99 36.24
CA PRO A 341 15.98 -4.21 35.73
C PRO A 341 14.93 -5.28 35.37
N ILE A 342 15.24 -6.08 34.35
CA ILE A 342 14.55 -7.33 34.01
C ILE A 342 15.62 -8.44 34.02
N PRO A 343 15.37 -9.60 34.65
CA PRO A 343 16.44 -10.53 35.05
C PRO A 343 16.97 -11.41 33.90
N GLU A 344 18.15 -11.99 34.15
CA GLU A 344 18.80 -12.97 33.27
C GLU A 344 18.10 -14.34 33.25
N SER A 345 18.59 -15.20 32.33
CA SER A 345 18.30 -16.61 32.10
C SER A 345 17.08 -16.96 31.23
N ILE A 346 17.37 -17.52 30.04
CA ILE A 346 16.98 -18.89 29.67
C ILE A 346 17.90 -19.39 28.55
N ILE A 347 18.24 -20.67 28.64
CA ILE A 347 19.27 -21.39 27.88
C ILE A 347 19.00 -21.44 26.37
N SER A 348 20.05 -21.24 25.56
CA SER A 348 20.03 -21.44 24.10
C SER A 348 19.69 -22.87 23.70
N ARG A 349 18.88 -23.04 22.66
CA ARG A 349 18.79 -24.30 21.89
C ARG A 349 19.30 -24.07 20.48
N GLY A 350 20.22 -24.91 20.03
CA GLY A 350 20.87 -24.76 18.72
C GLY A 350 19.91 -24.99 17.55
N VAL A 351 20.11 -24.24 16.47
CA VAL A 351 19.43 -24.47 15.19
C VAL A 351 20.30 -25.37 14.33
N GLN A 352 19.80 -26.56 14.00
CA GLN A 352 20.51 -27.58 13.25
C GLN A 352 20.44 -27.28 11.75
N VAL A 353 21.58 -26.92 11.14
CA VAL A 353 21.69 -26.69 9.69
C VAL A 353 22.03 -28.00 9.00
N LEU A 354 21.13 -28.50 8.14
CA LEU A 354 21.37 -29.68 7.33
C LEU A 354 22.19 -29.32 6.07
N PRO A 355 23.26 -30.07 5.74
CA PRO A 355 23.94 -29.93 4.45
C PRO A 355 23.04 -30.43 3.31
N ARG A 356 23.33 -29.97 2.08
CA ARG A 356 22.58 -30.38 0.88
C ARG A 356 23.55 -30.86 -0.19
N ASP A 357 23.38 -32.09 -0.64
CA ASP A 357 24.33 -32.76 -1.52
C ASP A 357 24.50 -32.09 -2.89
N THR A 358 25.75 -31.95 -3.33
CA THR A 358 26.11 -31.51 -4.67
C THR A 358 26.31 -32.71 -5.61
N ALA A 359 25.30 -33.02 -6.43
CA ALA A 359 25.46 -33.93 -7.56
C ALA A 359 26.04 -33.18 -8.77
N SER A 360 27.15 -33.67 -9.31
CA SER A 360 27.88 -33.07 -10.44
C SER A 360 27.23 -33.34 -11.80
N LEU A 361 27.29 -32.36 -12.72
CA LEU A 361 27.38 -32.63 -14.15
C LEU A 361 28.18 -31.52 -14.86
N SER A 362 29.05 -31.89 -15.79
CA SER A 362 30.00 -30.98 -16.44
C SER A 362 29.99 -31.12 -17.96
N SER A 363 29.89 -29.99 -18.67
CA SER A 363 30.36 -29.88 -20.06
C SER A 363 30.70 -28.44 -20.41
N THR A 364 31.95 -28.21 -20.83
CA THR A 364 32.40 -26.98 -21.49
C THR A 364 32.34 -27.16 -23.02
N PRO A 365 32.43 -26.08 -23.80
CA PRO A 365 33.76 -25.76 -24.32
C PRO A 365 34.15 -24.26 -24.29
N SER A 366 35.39 -24.04 -24.72
CA SER A 366 36.11 -22.83 -25.12
C SER A 366 35.26 -21.72 -25.80
N GLU A 367 35.67 -20.44 -25.82
CA GLU A 367 37.03 -19.94 -26.15
C GLU A 367 37.53 -18.71 -25.37
N SER A 368 38.86 -18.50 -25.42
CA SER A 368 39.55 -17.26 -25.04
C SER A 368 40.96 -17.23 -25.65
N PRO A 369 41.40 -16.16 -26.33
CA PRO A 369 42.80 -15.97 -26.70
C PRO A 369 43.51 -15.02 -25.71
N CYS A 370 44.51 -15.54 -25.00
CA CYS A 370 45.44 -14.74 -24.21
C CYS A 370 46.70 -14.40 -25.03
N ALA A 371 47.28 -13.20 -24.83
CA ALA A 371 48.57 -12.83 -25.41
C ALA A 371 49.47 -12.16 -24.35
N GLN A 372 50.68 -12.68 -24.18
CA GLN A 372 51.73 -12.14 -23.33
C GLN A 372 52.92 -11.68 -24.19
N GLN A 373 53.61 -10.58 -23.83
CA GLN A 373 55.05 -10.57 -23.46
C GLN A 373 55.70 -9.16 -23.45
N SER A 374 55.91 -8.66 -22.22
CA SER A 374 57.16 -8.10 -21.67
C SER A 374 58.20 -7.27 -22.48
N ARG A 375 58.45 -6.06 -21.94
CA ARG A 375 59.76 -5.41 -21.60
C ARG A 375 60.65 -4.73 -22.67
N LEU A 376 60.95 -3.45 -22.40
CA LEU A 376 62.28 -2.88 -22.02
C LEU A 376 62.01 -1.47 -21.41
N SER A 377 62.27 -1.21 -20.12
CA SER A 377 63.51 -0.58 -19.57
C SER A 377 63.80 0.84 -20.13
N THR A 378 63.96 1.93 -19.37
CA THR A 378 64.33 2.16 -17.93
C THR A 378 63.41 3.27 -17.30
N ALA A 379 63.63 4.01 -16.19
CA ALA A 379 64.76 4.25 -15.26
C ALA A 379 64.35 4.80 -13.86
N SER A 380 65.34 4.91 -12.97
CA SER A 380 65.57 5.84 -11.82
C SER A 380 64.45 6.30 -10.84
N CYS A 381 64.57 5.83 -9.60
CA CYS A 381 64.02 6.39 -8.34
C CYS A 381 65.04 7.40 -7.69
N PRO A 382 64.93 7.97 -6.44
CA PRO A 382 63.97 7.73 -5.33
C PRO A 382 63.51 8.96 -4.48
N THR A 383 62.82 8.69 -3.36
CA THR A 383 62.46 9.58 -2.21
C THR A 383 63.67 9.92 -1.29
N PRO A 384 63.65 10.95 -0.36
CA PRO A 384 63.11 10.78 1.02
C PRO A 384 62.84 12.04 1.96
N LYS A 385 62.29 11.79 3.17
CA LYS A 385 62.55 12.40 4.53
C LYS A 385 62.28 13.90 4.92
N VAL A 386 61.14 14.17 5.57
CA VAL A 386 60.90 14.29 7.06
C VAL A 386 61.75 15.21 8.01
N ARG A 387 61.04 16.08 8.81
CA ARG A 387 61.21 16.58 10.24
C ARG A 387 61.69 18.04 10.63
N LEU A 388 60.88 18.65 11.54
CA LEU A 388 61.15 19.50 12.76
C LEU A 388 61.21 21.07 12.81
N HIS A 389 60.51 21.58 13.85
CA HIS A 389 60.42 22.85 14.65
C HIS A 389 61.62 23.84 14.78
N PRO A 390 61.49 25.08 15.39
CA PRO A 390 60.54 25.54 16.46
C PRO A 390 59.98 27.01 16.44
N PHE A 391 59.26 27.39 17.52
CA PHE A 391 58.81 28.73 18.02
C PHE A 391 60.00 29.59 18.59
N PRO A 392 59.90 30.86 19.16
CA PRO A 392 58.78 31.49 19.93
C PRO A 392 58.61 33.07 20.02
N LEU A 393 57.61 33.52 20.83
CA LEU A 393 57.44 34.80 21.61
C LEU A 393 56.80 36.13 21.03
N TYR A 394 55.68 36.56 21.66
CA TYR A 394 55.25 37.93 22.14
C TYR A 394 55.07 39.13 21.15
N SER A 395 54.28 40.22 21.39
CA SER A 395 53.45 40.68 22.54
C SER A 395 52.32 41.72 22.19
N HIS A 396 51.18 41.66 22.91
CA HIS A 396 50.34 42.75 23.50
C HIS A 396 49.73 43.97 22.73
N HIS A 397 48.48 44.31 23.14
CA HIS A 397 47.78 45.63 23.14
C HIS A 397 47.38 46.28 21.79
N SER A 398 46.28 47.06 21.63
CA SER A 398 45.10 47.37 22.47
C SER A 398 44.01 48.17 21.69
N PHE A 399 42.81 48.32 22.28
CA PHE A 399 41.78 49.37 22.06
C PHE A 399 40.99 49.48 20.71
N SER A 400 39.66 49.37 20.82
CA SER A 400 38.65 49.99 19.94
C SER A 400 38.51 51.51 20.24
N PRO A 401 37.85 52.36 19.41
CA PRO A 401 36.37 52.43 19.47
C PRO A 401 35.57 52.94 18.22
N GLN A 402 34.31 52.52 18.16
CA GLN A 402 33.06 53.27 17.85
C GLN A 402 32.85 54.22 16.63
N LEU A 403 31.74 53.93 15.92
CA LEU A 403 30.67 54.83 15.39
C LEU A 403 30.99 56.07 14.52
N SER A 404 30.32 56.20 13.36
CA SER A 404 29.13 57.07 13.10
C SER A 404 28.95 57.44 11.61
N VAL A 405 27.77 57.96 11.24
CA VAL A 405 27.27 58.17 9.85
C VAL A 405 27.41 59.64 9.41
N PRO A 406 27.52 59.91 8.09
CA PRO A 406 26.41 60.56 7.35
C PRO A 406 26.17 59.90 5.95
N SER A 407 24.98 59.89 5.31
CA SER A 407 24.06 60.98 4.91
C SER A 407 24.69 61.94 3.87
N CYS A 408 24.07 62.38 2.76
CA CYS A 408 22.97 61.94 1.88
C CYS A 408 22.92 62.91 0.66
N THR A 409 22.00 62.71 -0.31
CA THR A 409 21.65 63.59 -1.48
C THR A 409 22.47 63.45 -2.78
N LEU A 410 21.98 63.87 -3.97
CA LEU A 410 20.72 63.58 -4.72
C LEU A 410 20.70 64.36 -6.08
N TYR A 411 19.93 63.85 -7.06
CA TYR A 411 19.47 64.55 -8.29
C TYR A 411 20.53 64.85 -9.41
N PRO A 412 20.15 65.25 -10.65
CA PRO A 412 19.78 64.30 -11.73
C PRO A 412 20.31 64.70 -13.16
N LEU A 413 19.87 64.04 -14.25
CA LEU A 413 19.40 64.67 -15.52
C LEU A 413 19.03 63.67 -16.67
N TRP A 414 17.73 63.67 -17.04
CA TRP A 414 17.09 63.58 -18.38
C TRP A 414 17.70 62.80 -19.59
N LEU A 415 16.93 61.78 -20.05
CA LEU A 415 16.30 61.60 -21.40
C LEU A 415 16.68 62.57 -22.56
N ASP A 416 16.70 62.25 -23.87
CA ASP A 416 16.62 61.02 -24.74
C ASP A 416 16.86 61.53 -26.23
N PRO A 417 16.49 60.94 -27.40
CA PRO A 417 16.03 59.59 -27.81
C PRO A 417 16.63 59.01 -29.14
N HIS A 418 16.13 57.82 -29.54
CA HIS A 418 15.99 57.25 -30.91
C HIS A 418 17.19 57.06 -31.88
N LEU A 419 17.48 55.78 -32.23
CA LEU A 419 17.09 55.17 -33.53
C LEU A 419 17.35 53.64 -33.57
N LEU A 420 16.66 52.93 -34.47
CA LEU A 420 16.62 51.46 -34.67
C LEU A 420 16.30 51.17 -36.16
N PRO A 421 16.45 49.94 -36.71
CA PRO A 421 17.26 48.75 -36.32
C PRO A 421 18.15 48.35 -37.57
N PRO A 422 18.35 47.09 -38.07
CA PRO A 422 18.12 45.73 -37.52
C PRO A 422 19.18 44.61 -37.83
N HIS A 423 18.91 43.40 -37.28
CA HIS A 423 19.16 42.03 -37.82
C HIS A 423 20.30 41.09 -37.31
N TRP A 424 19.90 40.18 -36.39
CA TRP A 424 20.16 38.72 -36.29
C TRP A 424 21.51 38.10 -35.81
N LEU A 425 21.40 37.29 -34.73
CA LEU A 425 22.24 36.16 -34.25
C LEU A 425 23.70 36.49 -33.80
N LEU A 426 24.30 35.85 -32.79
CA LEU A 426 24.03 34.56 -32.10
C LEU A 426 24.57 34.62 -30.64
N ASP A 427 24.03 33.83 -29.71
CA ASP A 427 24.36 33.92 -28.28
C ASP A 427 25.80 33.56 -27.90
N THR A 428 26.34 34.28 -26.92
CA THR A 428 27.62 33.96 -26.25
C THR A 428 27.36 33.56 -24.81
N VAL A 429 27.74 32.33 -24.43
CA VAL A 429 27.64 31.86 -23.05
C VAL A 429 28.62 32.63 -22.15
N GLN A 430 28.10 33.37 -21.17
CA GLN A 430 28.91 33.90 -20.06
C GLN A 430 28.43 33.35 -18.73
N SER A 431 29.26 32.49 -18.14
CA SER A 431 29.16 32.18 -16.71
C SER A 431 29.35 33.44 -15.88
N ARG A 432 28.52 33.63 -14.85
CA ARG A 432 28.73 34.63 -13.80
C ARG A 432 28.91 33.90 -12.48
N CYS A 433 30.09 34.01 -11.89
CA CYS A 433 30.32 33.61 -10.50
C CYS A 433 29.45 34.47 -9.58
N SER A 434 28.70 33.85 -8.67
CA SER A 434 27.87 34.57 -7.70
C SER A 434 28.74 35.15 -6.59
N SER A 435 28.74 36.49 -6.44
CA SER A 435 29.35 37.20 -5.32
C SER A 435 28.46 37.14 -4.08
N LYS A 436 29.07 36.98 -2.89
CA LYS A 436 28.43 36.60 -1.62
C LYS A 436 27.47 37.61 -0.96
N GLU A 437 26.89 38.55 -1.71
CA GLU A 437 26.11 39.68 -1.16
C GLU A 437 24.61 39.67 -1.51
N ASN A 438 24.13 38.72 -2.33
CA ASN A 438 22.72 38.66 -2.75
C ASN A 438 21.82 37.70 -1.94
N ILE A 439 22.29 37.10 -0.84
CA ILE A 439 21.42 36.33 0.09
C ILE A 439 20.82 37.24 1.17
N LEU A 440 20.34 38.42 0.75
CA LEU A 440 19.21 39.06 1.42
C LEU A 440 17.97 38.29 0.97
N ARG A 441 17.46 37.39 1.82
CA ARG A 441 16.24 36.61 1.53
C ARG A 441 15.14 37.56 1.06
N ALA A 442 14.63 37.34 -0.15
CA ALA A 442 13.39 37.96 -0.58
C ALA A 442 12.29 37.47 0.36
N SER A 443 11.74 38.37 1.19
CA SER A 443 10.66 38.03 2.14
C SER A 443 9.30 37.87 1.47
N HIS A 444 9.24 38.09 0.16
CA HIS A 444 8.08 37.94 -0.71
C HIS A 444 8.50 37.30 -2.03
N SER A 445 7.63 36.46 -2.56
CA SER A 445 7.73 35.83 -3.87
C SER A 445 7.54 36.83 -5.02
N ALA A 446 8.13 36.53 -6.18
CA ALA A 446 7.90 37.24 -7.43
C ALA A 446 6.72 36.68 -8.26
N VAL A 447 5.99 35.67 -7.75
CA VAL A 447 4.84 35.05 -8.42
C VAL A 447 3.62 35.98 -8.41
N ASP A 448 3.31 36.55 -9.58
CA ASP A 448 2.20 37.48 -9.76
C ASP A 448 0.82 36.79 -9.78
N ILE A 449 0.22 36.67 -8.60
CA ILE A 449 -1.13 36.14 -8.39
C ILE A 449 -2.25 37.04 -8.96
N THR A 450 -1.98 38.29 -9.33
CA THR A 450 -3.03 39.24 -9.75
C THR A 450 -3.54 38.95 -11.17
N LYS A 451 -2.73 38.30 -12.01
CA LYS A 451 -3.01 38.09 -13.44
C LYS A 451 -3.78 36.80 -13.76
N VAL A 452 -4.63 36.33 -12.84
CA VAL A 452 -5.46 35.09 -12.92
C VAL A 452 -6.01 34.79 -14.32
N ALA A 453 -6.60 35.78 -14.99
CA ALA A 453 -7.21 35.62 -16.32
C ALA A 453 -6.20 35.14 -17.39
N ARG A 454 -4.93 35.54 -17.26
CA ARG A 454 -3.82 35.21 -18.17
C ARG A 454 -3.13 33.88 -17.85
N ARG A 455 -3.60 33.11 -16.85
CA ARG A 455 -2.99 31.80 -16.52
C ARG A 455 -3.02 30.85 -17.72
N HIS A 456 -1.99 30.01 -17.82
CA HIS A 456 -1.85 29.04 -18.89
C HIS A 456 -3.08 28.11 -18.98
N ARG A 457 -3.63 27.95 -20.19
CA ARG A 457 -4.76 27.05 -20.47
C ARG A 457 -4.32 25.66 -20.94
N MET A 458 -3.04 25.50 -21.25
CA MET A 458 -2.34 24.25 -21.48
C MET A 458 -1.09 24.25 -20.60
N SER A 459 -0.76 23.12 -19.96
CA SER A 459 0.45 23.03 -19.12
C SER A 459 1.71 23.39 -19.92
N PRO A 460 2.58 24.32 -19.44
CA PRO A 460 3.82 24.65 -20.11
C PRO A 460 4.79 23.46 -20.14
N PHE A 461 4.74 22.58 -19.15
CA PHE A 461 5.53 21.35 -19.12
C PHE A 461 4.99 20.31 -20.13
N PRO A 462 5.86 19.68 -20.96
CA PRO A 462 5.46 18.60 -21.85
C PRO A 462 5.02 17.36 -21.07
N LEU A 463 4.42 16.39 -21.79
CA LEU A 463 3.92 15.15 -21.21
C LEU A 463 5.00 14.06 -21.36
N THR A 464 5.64 13.69 -20.25
CA THR A 464 6.81 12.79 -20.24
C THR A 464 6.37 11.33 -20.14
N SER A 465 6.98 10.39 -20.85
CA SER A 465 6.71 8.96 -20.65
C SER A 465 7.17 8.51 -19.25
N MET A 466 6.58 7.44 -18.71
CA MET A 466 6.98 6.89 -17.42
C MET A 466 8.48 6.57 -17.37
N ASP A 467 8.97 5.83 -18.36
CA ASP A 467 10.36 5.35 -18.39
C ASP A 467 11.35 6.52 -18.43
N LYS A 468 11.05 7.55 -19.23
CA LYS A 468 11.86 8.77 -19.27
C LYS A 468 11.82 9.51 -17.93
N ALA A 469 10.67 9.63 -17.28
CA ALA A 469 10.57 10.26 -15.97
C ALA A 469 11.38 9.50 -14.91
N PHE A 470 11.27 8.16 -14.88
CA PHE A 470 12.01 7.28 -13.97
C PHE A 470 13.52 7.35 -14.19
N ILE A 471 13.98 7.25 -15.44
CA ILE A 471 15.38 7.40 -15.81
C ILE A 471 15.90 8.78 -15.41
N THR A 472 15.17 9.86 -15.71
CA THR A 472 15.56 11.23 -15.36
C THR A 472 15.71 11.42 -13.85
N VAL A 473 14.82 10.83 -13.03
CA VAL A 473 14.95 10.82 -11.56
C VAL A 473 16.24 10.13 -11.14
N LEU A 474 16.50 8.92 -11.64
CA LEU A 474 17.72 8.17 -11.27
C LEU A 474 19.01 8.82 -11.78
N GLU A 475 19.02 9.43 -12.97
CA GLU A 475 20.19 10.13 -13.51
C GLU A 475 20.54 11.37 -12.69
N MET A 476 19.54 12.22 -12.39
CA MET A 476 19.76 13.50 -11.71
C MET A 476 20.01 13.36 -10.20
N THR A 477 19.59 12.25 -9.60
CA THR A 477 19.78 11.92 -8.17
C THR A 477 21.25 11.64 -7.84
N PRO A 478 21.86 12.31 -6.85
CA PRO A 478 23.22 12.00 -6.39
C PRO A 478 23.26 10.70 -5.56
N VAL A 479 24.46 10.14 -5.38
CA VAL A 479 24.76 9.31 -4.20
C VAL A 479 25.30 10.25 -3.13
N LEU A 480 24.93 10.04 -1.86
CA LEU A 480 25.40 10.89 -0.76
C LEU A 480 26.86 10.58 -0.36
N GLY A 481 27.40 11.40 0.53
CA GLY A 481 28.68 11.13 1.17
C GLY A 481 28.58 10.07 2.26
N THR A 482 29.73 9.69 2.82
CA THR A 482 29.85 8.62 3.81
C THR A 482 29.78 9.12 5.26
N GLU A 483 29.55 8.18 6.18
CA GLU A 483 29.73 8.34 7.63
C GLU A 483 30.19 7.02 8.28
N ILE A 484 30.78 7.11 9.47
CA ILE A 484 31.14 5.95 10.28
C ILE A 484 30.04 5.75 11.33
N ILE A 485 29.58 4.51 11.48
CA ILE A 485 28.55 4.11 12.44
C ILE A 485 28.95 2.85 13.20
N ASN A 486 28.31 2.61 14.35
CA ASN A 486 28.39 1.32 15.02
C ASN A 486 27.69 0.24 14.19
N TYR A 487 28.23 -0.97 14.15
CA TYR A 487 27.71 -2.08 13.33
C TYR A 487 26.23 -2.40 13.62
N ARG A 488 25.74 -2.14 14.84
CA ARG A 488 24.34 -2.36 15.23
C ARG A 488 23.36 -1.47 14.47
N ASP A 489 23.79 -0.27 14.09
CA ASP A 489 23.02 0.70 13.32
C ASP A 489 23.11 0.45 11.80
N GLY A 490 23.79 -0.63 11.40
CA GLY A 490 24.05 -1.00 10.00
C GLY A 490 22.87 -1.59 9.22
N MET A 491 21.72 -1.86 9.86
CA MET A 491 20.56 -2.45 9.19
C MET A 491 20.06 -1.56 8.04
N GLY A 492 20.02 -2.10 6.81
CA GLY A 492 19.63 -1.37 5.60
C GLY A 492 20.70 -0.38 5.07
N ARG A 493 21.85 -0.27 5.72
CA ARG A 493 22.97 0.58 5.26
C ARG A 493 23.75 -0.11 4.15
N VAL A 494 24.40 0.69 3.31
CA VAL A 494 25.33 0.21 2.29
C VAL A 494 26.76 0.50 2.70
N LEU A 495 27.62 -0.52 2.72
CA LEU A 495 29.05 -0.38 3.04
C LEU A 495 29.76 0.52 2.02
N ALA A 496 30.51 1.49 2.52
CA ALA A 496 31.37 2.36 1.72
C ALA A 496 32.83 1.89 1.67
N GLN A 497 33.18 0.89 2.49
CA GLN A 497 34.49 0.24 2.54
C GLN A 497 34.37 -1.27 2.31
N ASP A 498 35.47 -1.92 1.96
CA ASP A 498 35.63 -3.36 2.13
C ASP A 498 35.91 -3.68 3.61
N VAL A 499 35.51 -4.87 4.07
CA VAL A 499 35.73 -5.34 5.45
C VAL A 499 36.49 -6.66 5.44
N TYR A 500 37.60 -6.70 6.17
CA TYR A 500 38.53 -7.83 6.20
C TYR A 500 38.55 -8.51 7.57
N ALA A 501 38.65 -9.84 7.57
CA ALA A 501 38.83 -10.62 8.79
C ALA A 501 40.23 -10.40 9.38
N LYS A 502 40.30 -9.90 10.61
CA LYS A 502 41.56 -9.71 11.35
C LYS A 502 42.12 -11.02 11.94
N ASP A 503 41.25 -12.02 12.14
CA ASP A 503 41.54 -13.32 12.75
C ASP A 503 40.91 -14.46 11.93
N ASN A 504 41.21 -15.71 12.27
CA ASN A 504 40.65 -16.89 11.61
C ASN A 504 39.34 -17.36 12.30
N LEU A 505 38.42 -17.97 11.55
CA LEU A 505 37.28 -18.71 12.08
C LEU A 505 37.29 -20.18 11.60
N PRO A 506 37.30 -21.17 12.51
CA PRO A 506 37.64 -21.01 13.94
C PRO A 506 39.11 -20.58 14.11
N PRO A 507 39.48 -19.93 15.24
CA PRO A 507 40.85 -19.48 15.49
C PRO A 507 41.79 -20.61 15.96
N PHE A 508 41.21 -21.68 16.51
CA PHE A 508 41.85 -22.95 16.87
C PHE A 508 41.19 -24.10 16.07
N PRO A 509 41.79 -25.29 15.92
CA PRO A 509 41.07 -26.43 15.37
C PRO A 509 39.95 -26.81 16.35
N ALA A 510 38.71 -26.85 15.89
CA ALA A 510 37.52 -26.99 16.75
C ALA A 510 36.76 -28.29 16.45
N SER A 511 36.23 -28.94 17.49
CA SER A 511 35.37 -30.12 17.31
C SER A 511 34.05 -29.75 16.62
N VAL A 512 33.57 -30.63 15.74
CA VAL A 512 32.25 -30.56 15.12
C VAL A 512 31.19 -31.31 15.95
N LYS A 513 31.62 -32.20 16.86
CA LYS A 513 30.76 -33.10 17.65
C LYS A 513 31.11 -33.11 19.13
N ASP A 514 30.17 -33.61 19.94
CA ASP A 514 30.45 -34.10 21.29
C ASP A 514 31.00 -35.53 21.19
N GLY A 515 32.05 -35.85 21.95
CA GLY A 515 32.72 -37.14 21.88
C GLY A 515 34.18 -37.07 22.31
N TYR A 516 35.08 -37.65 21.53
CA TYR A 516 36.49 -37.82 21.89
C TYR A 516 37.42 -37.39 20.76
N ALA A 517 38.41 -36.56 21.08
CA ALA A 517 39.55 -36.30 20.22
C ALA A 517 40.52 -37.48 20.29
N VAL A 518 40.76 -38.10 19.13
CA VAL A 518 41.52 -39.35 18.97
C VAL A 518 42.70 -39.16 18.02
N ARG A 519 43.57 -40.17 18.00
CA ARG A 519 44.56 -40.37 16.93
C ARG A 519 43.98 -41.40 15.97
N ALA A 520 43.62 -40.99 14.74
CA ALA A 520 43.02 -41.87 13.74
C ALA A 520 43.91 -43.09 13.42
N ALA A 521 45.24 -42.92 13.52
CA ALA A 521 46.22 -43.99 13.35
C ALA A 521 46.17 -45.10 14.43
N ASP A 522 45.53 -44.86 15.58
CA ASP A 522 45.39 -45.87 16.65
C ASP A 522 44.19 -46.80 16.38
N GLY A 523 43.21 -46.37 15.57
CA GLY A 523 42.03 -47.16 15.20
C GLY A 523 41.06 -47.47 16.35
N PRO A 524 40.19 -48.49 16.18
CA PRO A 524 39.24 -48.94 17.21
C PRO A 524 39.89 -49.55 18.46
N GLY A 525 39.08 -49.70 19.51
CA GLY A 525 39.44 -50.36 20.77
C GLY A 525 39.57 -49.41 21.96
N ASP A 526 40.06 -49.97 23.06
CA ASP A 526 39.97 -49.38 24.40
C ASP A 526 41.09 -48.35 24.63
N ARG A 527 40.76 -47.18 25.19
CA ARG A 527 41.64 -46.00 25.32
C ARG A 527 41.52 -45.35 26.70
N PHE A 528 42.62 -44.80 27.18
CA PHE A 528 42.64 -43.98 28.40
C PHE A 528 42.18 -42.55 28.08
N ILE A 529 41.23 -42.04 28.84
CA ILE A 529 40.83 -40.63 28.79
C ILE A 529 41.80 -39.83 29.66
N ILE A 530 42.47 -38.83 29.08
CA ILE A 530 43.47 -37.99 29.79
C ILE A 530 42.91 -36.64 30.28
N GLY A 531 41.59 -36.48 30.27
CA GLY A 531 40.88 -35.25 30.63
C GLY A 531 39.88 -34.81 29.56
N GLU A 532 39.42 -33.57 29.68
CA GLU A 532 38.44 -32.94 28.79
C GLU A 532 38.98 -31.63 28.18
N SER A 533 38.54 -31.31 26.97
CA SER A 533 38.62 -29.97 26.37
C SER A 533 37.22 -29.37 26.29
N GLN A 534 37.02 -28.23 26.95
CA GLN A 534 35.73 -27.52 27.02
C GLN A 534 35.74 -26.25 26.16
N ALA A 535 34.56 -25.83 25.68
CA ALA A 535 34.41 -24.61 24.91
C ALA A 535 34.72 -23.36 25.76
N GLY A 536 35.83 -22.68 25.43
CA GLY A 536 36.30 -21.46 26.10
C GLY A 536 37.71 -21.57 26.68
N GLU A 537 38.20 -22.78 26.93
CA GLU A 537 39.55 -23.04 27.45
C GLU A 537 40.43 -23.75 26.42
N GLN A 538 41.72 -23.41 26.40
CA GLN A 538 42.70 -24.06 25.51
C GLN A 538 43.33 -25.27 26.23
N PRO A 539 43.13 -26.51 25.75
CA PRO A 539 43.72 -27.69 26.36
C PRO A 539 45.26 -27.61 26.35
N THR A 540 45.85 -27.96 27.49
CA THR A 540 47.30 -27.89 27.76
C THR A 540 48.00 -29.24 27.63
N LEU A 541 47.24 -30.34 27.69
CA LEU A 541 47.75 -31.71 27.54
C LEU A 541 47.87 -32.10 26.07
N THR A 542 48.68 -33.12 25.79
CA THR A 542 48.89 -33.69 24.45
C THR A 542 48.44 -35.15 24.43
N VAL A 543 47.61 -35.52 23.46
CA VAL A 543 47.11 -36.89 23.28
C VAL A 543 48.19 -37.76 22.66
N MET A 544 48.67 -38.75 23.41
CA MET A 544 49.69 -39.72 22.98
C MET A 544 49.05 -41.00 22.43
N PRO A 545 49.79 -41.91 21.77
CA PRO A 545 49.26 -43.19 21.31
C PRO A 545 48.58 -43.99 22.44
N GLY A 546 47.37 -44.51 22.19
CA GLY A 546 46.54 -45.23 23.15
C GLY A 546 45.72 -44.34 24.11
N GLN A 547 45.81 -43.02 23.96
CA GLN A 547 45.05 -42.03 24.74
C GLN A 547 44.01 -41.32 23.88
N VAL A 548 43.00 -40.75 24.55
CA VAL A 548 42.00 -39.83 23.97
C VAL A 548 41.70 -38.71 24.96
N MET A 549 41.11 -37.63 24.49
CA MET A 549 40.58 -36.56 25.35
C MET A 549 39.10 -36.36 25.04
N ARG A 550 38.25 -36.23 26.05
CA ARG A 550 36.84 -35.87 25.87
C ARG A 550 36.76 -34.46 25.26
N VAL A 551 35.88 -34.24 24.30
CA VAL A 551 35.66 -32.93 23.66
C VAL A 551 34.18 -32.65 23.49
N THR A 552 33.79 -31.39 23.70
CA THR A 552 32.45 -30.89 23.36
C THR A 552 32.44 -30.14 22.03
N THR A 553 31.27 -30.01 21.43
CA THR A 553 31.06 -29.32 20.15
C THR A 553 31.56 -27.87 20.23
N GLY A 554 32.49 -27.50 19.35
CA GLY A 554 33.14 -26.19 19.34
C GLY A 554 34.32 -26.03 20.31
N ALA A 555 34.63 -27.02 21.16
CA ALA A 555 35.84 -27.00 21.97
C ALA A 555 37.11 -27.15 21.11
N PRO A 556 38.28 -26.64 21.55
CA PRO A 556 39.52 -26.81 20.80
C PRO A 556 40.02 -28.25 20.85
N ILE A 557 40.59 -28.73 19.75
CA ILE A 557 41.25 -30.04 19.69
C ILE A 557 42.63 -29.95 20.36
N PRO A 558 42.98 -30.87 21.28
CA PRO A 558 44.30 -30.90 21.91
C PRO A 558 45.41 -31.26 20.91
N CYS A 559 46.65 -30.90 21.25
CA CYS A 559 47.81 -31.36 20.48
C CYS A 559 47.89 -32.90 20.46
N GLY A 560 48.38 -33.47 19.36
CA GLY A 560 48.60 -34.91 19.21
C GLY A 560 47.41 -35.70 18.65
N ALA A 561 46.19 -35.22 18.84
CA ALA A 561 44.98 -35.74 18.17
C ALA A 561 44.85 -35.19 16.74
N ASP A 562 44.23 -35.98 15.84
CA ASP A 562 44.04 -35.62 14.43
C ASP A 562 42.63 -35.96 13.88
N ALA A 563 41.74 -36.52 14.70
CA ALA A 563 40.33 -36.75 14.38
C ALA A 563 39.45 -36.65 15.63
N VAL A 564 38.15 -36.50 15.45
CA VAL A 564 37.14 -36.70 16.50
C VAL A 564 36.29 -37.93 16.17
N VAL A 565 35.93 -38.68 17.21
CA VAL A 565 34.89 -39.71 17.17
C VAL A 565 33.72 -39.21 18.01
N GLN A 566 32.52 -39.18 17.41
CA GLN A 566 31.29 -38.80 18.08
C GLN A 566 30.95 -39.78 19.22
N VAL A 567 30.32 -39.30 20.29
CA VAL A 567 30.03 -40.12 21.48
C VAL A 567 29.20 -41.37 21.16
N GLU A 568 28.34 -41.32 20.15
CA GLU A 568 27.50 -42.43 19.70
C GLU A 568 28.30 -43.62 19.10
N ASP A 569 29.54 -43.40 18.67
CA ASP A 569 30.46 -44.44 18.17
C ASP A 569 31.43 -44.93 19.27
N THR A 570 31.02 -44.84 20.53
CA THR A 570 31.85 -45.24 21.69
C THR A 570 31.07 -45.99 22.79
N GLU A 571 31.79 -46.79 23.58
CA GLU A 571 31.26 -47.39 24.83
C GLU A 571 32.12 -46.95 26.01
N LEU A 572 31.54 -46.35 27.05
CA LEU A 572 32.24 -46.06 28.30
C LEU A 572 32.59 -47.36 29.03
N LEU A 573 33.85 -47.53 29.45
CA LEU A 573 34.36 -48.76 30.09
C LEU A 573 34.65 -48.58 31.57
N ARG A 574 35.14 -47.40 31.97
CA ARG A 574 35.37 -47.05 33.38
C ARG A 574 35.20 -45.56 33.62
N GLU A 575 34.56 -45.24 34.73
CA GLU A 575 34.38 -43.93 35.34
C GLU A 575 35.03 -43.90 36.74
N SER A 576 35.10 -42.72 37.36
CA SER A 576 35.52 -42.55 38.77
C SER A 576 34.48 -43.11 39.75
N GLU A 577 34.88 -43.38 41.00
CA GLU A 577 33.98 -43.98 42.03
C GLU A 577 32.76 -43.10 42.38
N ASP A 578 32.83 -41.81 42.07
CA ASP A 578 31.76 -40.81 42.24
C ASP A 578 31.03 -40.46 40.92
N GLY A 579 31.43 -41.05 39.79
CA GLY A 579 30.80 -40.84 38.47
C GLY A 579 31.01 -39.44 37.87
N THR A 580 32.06 -38.73 38.28
CA THR A 580 32.35 -37.35 37.81
C THR A 580 33.38 -37.29 36.68
N GLU A 581 34.31 -38.26 36.59
CA GLU A 581 35.31 -38.36 35.53
C GLU A 581 35.19 -39.66 34.75
N GLU A 582 35.18 -39.58 33.43
CA GLU A 582 35.34 -40.74 32.54
C GLU A 582 36.82 -41.08 32.41
N LEU A 583 37.19 -42.35 32.60
CA LEU A 583 38.59 -42.79 32.70
C LEU A 583 39.05 -43.68 31.52
N GLU A 584 38.17 -44.58 31.04
CA GLU A 584 38.45 -45.46 29.91
C GLU A 584 37.23 -45.61 29.00
N VAL A 585 37.45 -45.56 27.68
CA VAL A 585 36.41 -45.66 26.64
C VAL A 585 36.85 -46.59 25.51
N ARG A 586 35.91 -47.33 24.93
CA ARG A 586 36.10 -48.08 23.68
C ARG A 586 35.70 -47.21 22.50
N ILE A 587 36.62 -47.00 21.57
CA ILE A 587 36.33 -46.45 20.25
C ILE A 587 35.82 -47.59 19.35
N LEU A 588 34.59 -47.51 18.84
CA LEU A 588 34.00 -48.58 18.01
C LEU A 588 34.44 -48.51 16.54
N VAL A 589 34.74 -47.31 16.03
CA VAL A 589 34.94 -47.03 14.60
C VAL A 589 36.36 -46.65 14.23
N GLN A 590 36.76 -46.95 12.99
CA GLN A 590 38.02 -46.47 12.43
C GLN A 590 37.84 -45.03 11.93
N ALA A 591 38.21 -44.06 12.76
CA ALA A 591 38.22 -42.64 12.40
C ALA A 591 39.14 -42.36 11.20
N ARG A 592 38.86 -41.28 10.45
CA ARG A 592 39.73 -40.77 9.38
C ARG A 592 40.48 -39.52 9.84
N PRO A 593 41.75 -39.29 9.46
CA PRO A 593 42.43 -38.04 9.76
C PRO A 593 41.64 -36.82 9.24
N GLY A 594 41.44 -35.82 10.10
CA GLY A 594 40.62 -34.64 9.85
C GLY A 594 39.10 -34.84 10.00
N GLN A 595 38.63 -36.03 10.39
CA GLN A 595 37.21 -36.28 10.65
C GLN A 595 36.69 -35.44 11.82
N ASP A 596 35.49 -34.87 11.66
CA ASP A 596 34.73 -34.14 12.69
C ASP A 596 35.52 -33.00 13.38
N ILE A 597 36.50 -32.43 12.67
CA ILE A 597 37.27 -31.25 13.07
C ILE A 597 37.10 -30.15 12.02
N ARG A 598 36.85 -28.90 12.46
CA ARG A 598 37.02 -27.68 11.66
C ARG A 598 38.43 -27.12 11.90
N PRO A 599 39.37 -27.19 10.93
CA PRO A 599 40.71 -26.63 11.07
C PRO A 599 40.72 -25.10 11.27
N ILE A 600 41.86 -24.56 11.69
CA ILE A 600 42.05 -23.09 11.82
C ILE A 600 41.73 -22.42 10.47
N GLY A 601 40.80 -21.47 10.47
CA GLY A 601 40.41 -20.72 9.27
C GLY A 601 39.68 -21.56 8.22
N HIS A 602 38.90 -22.56 8.65
CA HIS A 602 38.03 -23.33 7.78
C HIS A 602 36.89 -22.49 7.18
N ASP A 603 36.24 -21.67 8.00
CA ASP A 603 35.06 -20.88 7.62
C ASP A 603 35.44 -19.47 7.13
N ILE A 604 36.43 -18.84 7.77
CA ILE A 604 36.95 -17.50 7.42
C ILE A 604 38.46 -17.45 7.68
N LYS A 605 39.25 -16.93 6.75
CA LYS A 605 40.70 -16.76 6.91
C LYS A 605 41.09 -15.33 7.27
N ARG A 606 42.11 -15.19 8.10
CA ARG A 606 42.74 -13.89 8.40
C ARG A 606 43.25 -13.24 7.11
N GLY A 607 42.80 -12.02 6.86
CA GLY A 607 43.08 -11.24 5.64
C GLY A 607 42.03 -11.42 4.54
N GLU A 608 41.02 -12.28 4.71
CA GLU A 608 39.93 -12.47 3.75
C GLU A 608 38.93 -11.30 3.80
N CYS A 609 38.42 -10.89 2.63
CA CYS A 609 37.39 -9.86 2.51
C CYS A 609 36.01 -10.51 2.76
N VAL A 610 35.45 -10.30 3.95
CA VAL A 610 34.19 -10.94 4.38
C VAL A 610 32.94 -10.19 3.89
N LEU A 611 33.05 -8.87 3.70
CA LEU A 611 31.99 -8.04 3.12
C LEU A 611 32.62 -7.00 2.19
N ALA A 612 32.12 -6.90 0.97
CA ALA A 612 32.60 -5.94 -0.02
C ALA A 612 31.90 -4.58 0.10
N LYS A 613 32.57 -3.53 -0.37
CA LYS A 613 31.99 -2.22 -0.65
C LYS A 613 30.79 -2.35 -1.59
N GLY A 614 29.69 -1.67 -1.26
CA GLY A 614 28.44 -1.74 -2.01
C GLY A 614 27.46 -2.83 -1.52
N THR A 615 27.85 -3.69 -0.58
CA THR A 615 26.91 -4.60 0.10
C THR A 615 25.89 -3.80 0.91
N HIS A 616 24.62 -4.04 0.65
CA HIS A 616 23.46 -3.57 1.41
C HIS A 616 23.17 -4.57 2.55
N MET A 617 23.32 -4.13 3.80
CA MET A 617 23.43 -5.03 4.96
C MET A 617 22.06 -5.42 5.56
N GLY A 618 21.87 -6.72 5.72
CA GLY A 618 20.82 -7.33 6.55
C GLY A 618 21.41 -7.99 7.81
N PRO A 619 20.61 -8.81 8.52
CA PRO A 619 21.02 -9.38 9.82
C PRO A 619 22.25 -10.29 9.74
N SER A 620 22.44 -11.00 8.63
CA SER A 620 23.60 -11.86 8.38
C SER A 620 24.90 -11.06 8.33
N GLU A 621 24.88 -9.92 7.65
CA GLU A 621 26.02 -9.04 7.48
C GLU A 621 26.40 -8.37 8.82
N ILE A 622 25.41 -7.98 9.62
CA ILE A 622 25.63 -7.46 10.99
C ILE A 622 26.23 -8.56 11.89
N GLY A 623 25.77 -9.81 11.77
CA GLY A 623 26.36 -10.96 12.44
C GLY A 623 27.81 -11.23 12.00
N LEU A 624 28.11 -11.06 10.71
CA LEU A 624 29.45 -11.25 10.16
C LEU A 624 30.43 -10.16 10.62
N LEU A 625 29.99 -8.89 10.67
CA LEU A 625 30.74 -7.78 11.27
C LEU A 625 31.10 -8.05 12.74
N ALA A 626 30.14 -8.54 13.53
CA ALA A 626 30.38 -8.95 14.90
C ALA A 626 31.38 -10.13 14.99
N THR A 627 31.24 -11.11 14.09
CA THR A 627 32.10 -12.31 14.04
C THR A 627 33.57 -11.97 13.75
N VAL A 628 33.87 -11.04 12.84
CA VAL A 628 35.24 -10.54 12.64
C VAL A 628 35.64 -9.44 13.63
N GLY A 629 34.74 -9.06 14.54
CA GLY A 629 34.96 -8.03 15.56
C GLY A 629 35.31 -6.67 14.95
N VAL A 630 34.60 -6.25 13.90
CA VAL A 630 34.66 -4.92 13.30
C VAL A 630 33.39 -4.17 13.71
N THR A 631 33.47 -3.43 14.82
CA THR A 631 32.29 -2.82 15.46
C THR A 631 31.94 -1.43 14.94
N GLU A 632 32.84 -0.78 14.20
CA GLU A 632 32.62 0.51 13.54
C GLU A 632 32.86 0.33 12.04
N VAL A 633 31.98 0.85 11.19
CA VAL A 633 32.04 0.69 9.72
C VAL A 633 31.72 1.98 8.98
N GLU A 634 32.46 2.27 7.91
CA GLU A 634 32.12 3.34 6.97
C GLU A 634 30.97 2.90 6.04
N VAL A 635 29.88 3.66 6.05
CA VAL A 635 28.67 3.43 5.26
C VAL A 635 28.27 4.68 4.50
N GLN A 636 27.38 4.52 3.51
CA GLN A 636 26.71 5.65 2.87
C GLN A 636 25.65 6.26 3.78
N LYS A 637 25.50 7.59 3.73
CA LYS A 637 24.47 8.33 4.47
C LYS A 637 23.06 8.00 3.99
N PHE A 638 22.13 7.91 4.93
CA PHE A 638 20.71 7.97 4.61
C PHE A 638 20.31 9.41 4.26
N PRO A 639 19.52 9.65 3.20
CA PRO A 639 18.94 10.96 2.91
C PRO A 639 17.98 11.40 4.01
N VAL A 640 18.09 12.66 4.44
CA VAL A 640 17.04 13.29 5.27
C VAL A 640 15.92 13.79 4.36
N VAL A 641 14.67 13.47 4.69
CA VAL A 641 13.51 13.74 3.82
C VAL A 641 12.48 14.63 4.50
N ALA A 642 12.28 15.84 3.98
CA ALA A 642 11.24 16.76 4.44
C ALA A 642 9.92 16.55 3.69
N VAL A 643 8.79 16.59 4.38
CA VAL A 643 7.44 16.39 3.83
C VAL A 643 6.48 17.49 4.26
N MET A 644 5.81 18.12 3.29
CA MET A 644 4.73 19.11 3.47
C MET A 644 3.51 18.75 2.61
N SER A 645 2.32 19.09 3.09
CA SER A 645 1.09 19.11 2.27
C SER A 645 0.70 20.55 1.95
N THR A 646 0.15 20.79 0.75
CA THR A 646 -0.27 22.12 0.28
C THR A 646 -1.73 22.09 -0.12
N GLY A 647 -2.56 22.95 0.47
CA GLY A 647 -3.98 23.04 0.14
C GLY A 647 -4.76 23.89 1.15
N ASN A 648 -5.44 24.94 0.68
CA ASN A 648 -6.34 25.75 1.52
C ASN A 648 -7.55 24.96 2.06
N GLU A 649 -7.87 23.80 1.50
CA GLU A 649 -8.90 22.86 1.98
C GLU A 649 -8.42 22.01 3.18
N LEU A 650 -7.13 21.99 3.47
CA LEU A 650 -6.57 21.08 4.46
C LEU A 650 -6.76 21.55 5.91
N LEU A 651 -6.78 20.55 6.80
CA LEU A 651 -6.71 20.59 8.27
C LEU A 651 -5.81 19.43 8.73
N ASN A 652 -5.28 19.46 9.95
CA ASN A 652 -4.47 18.37 10.47
C ASN A 652 -5.33 17.13 10.83
N PRO A 653 -4.74 15.93 10.98
CA PRO A 653 -5.46 14.75 11.45
C PRO A 653 -6.21 14.94 12.78
N GLU A 654 -5.69 15.79 13.66
CA GLU A 654 -6.19 16.07 15.00
C GLU A 654 -7.36 17.08 15.01
N ASP A 655 -7.52 17.88 13.96
CA ASP A 655 -8.51 18.97 13.88
C ASP A 655 -9.92 18.44 13.57
N ASP A 656 -10.96 19.11 14.05
CA ASP A 656 -12.36 18.83 13.67
C ASP A 656 -12.72 19.39 12.29
N LEU A 657 -13.59 18.68 11.55
CA LEU A 657 -13.96 19.08 10.20
C LEU A 657 -14.81 20.35 10.17
N HIS A 658 -14.60 21.18 9.15
CA HIS A 658 -15.35 22.41 8.89
C HIS A 658 -15.88 22.39 7.43
N PRO A 659 -16.88 23.21 7.07
CA PRO A 659 -17.41 23.27 5.71
C PRO A 659 -16.31 23.54 4.67
N GLY A 660 -16.24 22.71 3.63
CA GLY A 660 -15.22 22.81 2.58
C GLY A 660 -13.81 22.37 2.98
N LYS A 661 -13.63 21.73 4.15
CA LYS A 661 -12.34 21.23 4.64
C LYS A 661 -12.25 19.70 4.66
N ILE A 662 -11.03 19.18 4.54
CA ILE A 662 -10.67 17.76 4.71
C ILE A 662 -9.39 17.63 5.55
N ARG A 663 -9.18 16.48 6.18
CA ARG A 663 -7.94 16.17 6.92
C ARG A 663 -6.83 15.75 5.96
N ASP A 664 -5.63 16.30 6.16
CA ASP A 664 -4.40 15.93 5.48
C ASP A 664 -4.00 14.49 5.85
N SER A 665 -4.18 13.57 4.90
CA SER A 665 -3.76 12.16 5.02
C SER A 665 -2.47 11.86 4.25
N ASN A 666 -2.08 12.73 3.32
CA ASN A 666 -0.96 12.48 2.42
C ASN A 666 0.37 12.64 3.16
N ARG A 667 0.53 13.69 3.98
CA ARG A 667 1.74 13.89 4.78
C ARG A 667 2.03 12.70 5.69
N SER A 668 1.02 12.22 6.42
CA SER A 668 1.13 11.04 7.30
C SER A 668 1.45 9.76 6.52
N THR A 669 0.81 9.54 5.37
CA THR A 669 1.06 8.36 4.52
C THR A 669 2.46 8.39 3.93
N LEU A 670 2.91 9.53 3.39
CA LEU A 670 4.24 9.70 2.81
C LEU A 670 5.33 9.53 3.88
N LEU A 671 5.19 10.18 5.05
CA LEU A 671 6.12 10.03 6.18
C LEU A 671 6.25 8.55 6.58
N ALA A 672 5.14 7.81 6.69
CA ALA A 672 5.15 6.39 7.02
C ALA A 672 5.86 5.53 5.95
N THR A 673 5.58 5.74 4.66
CA THR A 673 6.26 5.03 3.55
C THR A 673 7.78 5.26 3.55
N ILE A 674 8.22 6.47 3.92
CA ILE A 674 9.65 6.81 3.99
C ILE A 674 10.30 6.17 5.24
N GLN A 675 9.59 6.17 6.38
CA GLN A 675 10.03 5.54 7.63
C GLN A 675 10.08 4.01 7.55
N GLU A 676 9.18 3.37 6.78
CA GLU A 676 9.21 1.91 6.52
C GLU A 676 10.51 1.48 5.81
N HIS A 677 11.13 2.37 5.05
CA HIS A 677 12.45 2.17 4.46
C HIS A 677 13.63 2.65 5.33
N GLY A 678 13.38 3.06 6.58
CA GLY A 678 14.41 3.42 7.56
C GLY A 678 14.97 4.84 7.44
N TYR A 679 14.48 5.68 6.52
CA TYR A 679 15.02 7.02 6.29
C TYR A 679 14.55 8.04 7.34
N PRO A 680 15.43 8.94 7.83
CA PRO A 680 15.05 10.01 8.74
C PRO A 680 14.15 11.06 8.06
N THR A 681 13.04 11.42 8.70
CA THR A 681 12.03 12.33 8.14
C THR A 681 11.85 13.62 8.93
N ILE A 682 11.43 14.68 8.23
CA ILE A 682 11.07 15.98 8.79
C ILE A 682 9.65 16.33 8.35
N ASN A 683 8.77 16.59 9.33
CA ASN A 683 7.41 17.07 9.09
C ASN A 683 7.42 18.60 9.04
N LEU A 684 7.08 19.19 7.88
CA LEU A 684 7.00 20.64 7.66
C LEU A 684 5.55 21.18 7.75
N GLY A 685 4.58 20.35 8.12
CA GLY A 685 3.20 20.79 8.32
C GLY A 685 2.34 20.89 7.06
N ILE A 686 1.26 21.66 7.19
CA ILE A 686 0.37 22.07 6.11
C ILE A 686 0.72 23.50 5.74
N VAL A 687 0.80 23.78 4.44
CA VAL A 687 1.11 25.11 3.90
C VAL A 687 -0.06 25.59 3.04
N GLY A 688 -0.48 26.84 3.22
CA GLY A 688 -1.58 27.42 2.46
C GLY A 688 -1.19 27.67 1.00
N ASP A 689 -2.17 27.71 0.08
CA ASP A 689 -1.87 28.05 -1.32
C ASP A 689 -1.66 29.58 -1.46
N ASN A 690 -0.48 30.04 -1.09
CA ASN A 690 0.05 31.36 -1.42
C ASN A 690 1.57 31.26 -1.66
N PRO A 691 2.16 32.08 -2.53
CA PRO A 691 3.57 31.91 -2.91
C PRO A 691 4.57 32.14 -1.77
N ASP A 692 4.30 33.07 -0.85
CA ASP A 692 5.21 33.43 0.25
C ASP A 692 5.37 32.28 1.25
N ASP A 693 4.28 31.68 1.72
CA ASP A 693 4.32 30.55 2.65
C ASP A 693 4.96 29.31 2.00
N LEU A 694 4.68 29.06 0.71
CA LEU A 694 5.33 28.00 -0.07
C LEU A 694 6.84 28.22 -0.17
N LEU A 695 7.27 29.44 -0.49
CA LEU A 695 8.69 29.80 -0.59
C LEU A 695 9.40 29.65 0.77
N ASN A 696 8.76 30.07 1.86
CA ASN A 696 9.30 29.94 3.21
C ASN A 696 9.45 28.47 3.62
N ALA A 697 8.42 27.64 3.44
CA ALA A 697 8.45 26.22 3.78
C ALA A 697 9.46 25.43 2.93
N LEU A 698 9.57 25.73 1.63
CA LEU A 698 10.59 25.13 0.76
C LEU A 698 12.00 25.50 1.20
N ASN A 699 12.26 26.79 1.52
CA ASN A 699 13.56 27.23 2.05
C ASN A 699 13.91 26.55 3.38
N GLU A 700 12.93 26.35 4.27
CA GLU A 700 13.14 25.58 5.49
C GLU A 700 13.54 24.14 5.18
N GLY A 701 12.79 23.44 4.31
CA GLY A 701 13.10 22.09 3.86
C GLY A 701 14.49 21.95 3.25
N ILE A 702 14.85 22.85 2.34
CA ILE A 702 16.19 22.94 1.70
C ILE A 702 17.32 23.06 2.74
N SER A 703 17.09 23.81 3.82
CA SER A 703 18.09 24.01 4.88
C SER A 703 18.20 22.84 5.86
N ARG A 704 17.22 21.92 5.90
CA ARG A 704 17.11 20.84 6.91
C ARG A 704 17.18 19.41 6.34
N ALA A 705 16.93 19.23 5.05
CA ALA A 705 16.78 17.93 4.39
C ALA A 705 17.52 17.87 3.04
N ASP A 706 17.74 16.67 2.51
CA ASP A 706 18.35 16.43 1.19
C ASP A 706 17.30 16.25 0.08
N VAL A 707 16.12 15.78 0.48
CA VAL A 707 14.94 15.65 -0.37
C VAL A 707 13.78 16.40 0.26
N ILE A 708 13.08 17.21 -0.54
CA ILE A 708 11.82 17.84 -0.16
C ILE A 708 10.69 17.20 -0.96
N ILE A 709 9.63 16.79 -0.29
CA ILE A 709 8.43 16.22 -0.88
C ILE A 709 7.24 17.11 -0.54
N THR A 710 6.51 17.53 -1.58
CA THR A 710 5.23 18.23 -1.41
C THR A 710 4.08 17.37 -1.93
N SER A 711 2.86 17.65 -1.46
CA SER A 711 1.64 17.02 -1.95
C SER A 711 0.52 18.04 -2.11
N GLY A 712 0.06 18.25 -3.35
CA GLY A 712 -0.92 19.28 -3.71
C GLY A 712 -0.31 20.35 -4.64
N GLY A 713 -1.07 21.38 -5.01
CA GLY A 713 -0.55 22.58 -5.69
C GLY A 713 0.12 22.39 -7.07
N VAL A 714 -0.04 21.24 -7.74
CA VAL A 714 0.73 20.83 -8.95
C VAL A 714 -0.07 20.67 -10.24
N SER A 715 -1.38 20.94 -10.27
CA SER A 715 -2.23 20.67 -11.45
C SER A 715 -2.26 21.86 -12.44
N MET A 716 -3.45 22.35 -12.79
CA MET A 716 -3.73 23.55 -13.61
C MET A 716 -4.75 24.47 -12.91
N GLY A 717 -4.87 24.33 -11.58
CA GLY A 717 -5.73 25.11 -10.71
C GLY A 717 -5.33 26.58 -10.64
N GLU A 718 -6.22 27.39 -10.08
CA GLU A 718 -5.98 28.84 -9.93
C GLU A 718 -4.92 29.18 -8.87
N LYS A 719 -4.73 28.26 -7.91
CA LYS A 719 -3.80 28.40 -6.78
C LYS A 719 -2.64 27.40 -6.82
N ASP A 720 -2.40 26.75 -7.96
CA ASP A 720 -1.29 25.80 -8.14
C ASP A 720 0.06 26.52 -8.34
N TYR A 721 0.42 27.36 -7.36
CA TYR A 721 1.58 28.26 -7.44
C TYR A 721 2.92 27.54 -7.31
N LEU A 722 2.95 26.32 -6.79
CA LEU A 722 4.18 25.61 -6.42
C LEU A 722 5.17 25.50 -7.59
N LYS A 723 4.68 25.22 -8.81
CA LYS A 723 5.51 25.16 -10.02
C LYS A 723 6.13 26.51 -10.39
N GLN A 724 5.46 27.60 -10.06
CA GLN A 724 5.96 28.96 -10.31
C GLN A 724 6.97 29.36 -9.22
N VAL A 725 6.73 29.01 -7.95
CA VAL A 725 7.69 29.25 -6.85
C VAL A 725 9.01 28.49 -7.08
N LEU A 726 8.93 27.24 -7.55
CA LEU A 726 10.12 26.43 -7.87
C LEU A 726 10.99 27.04 -8.98
N ASP A 727 10.36 27.52 -10.06
CA ASP A 727 11.03 28.07 -11.25
C ASP A 727 11.49 29.53 -11.05
N ILE A 728 10.59 30.39 -10.55
CA ILE A 728 10.76 31.85 -10.49
C ILE A 728 11.49 32.29 -9.21
N ASP A 729 11.17 31.73 -8.04
CA ASP A 729 11.71 32.21 -6.76
C ASP A 729 12.92 31.40 -6.28
N LEU A 730 12.90 30.08 -6.49
CA LEU A 730 13.98 29.17 -6.08
C LEU A 730 14.98 28.85 -7.20
N HIS A 731 14.65 29.17 -8.46
CA HIS A 731 15.45 28.84 -9.65
C HIS A 731 15.82 27.34 -9.75
N ALA A 732 14.95 26.46 -9.26
CA ALA A 732 15.13 25.02 -9.30
C ALA A 732 14.84 24.47 -10.70
N GLN A 733 15.73 23.63 -11.22
CA GLN A 733 15.57 23.04 -12.54
C GLN A 733 14.46 21.98 -12.52
N ILE A 734 13.27 22.33 -13.01
CA ILE A 734 12.15 21.39 -13.18
C ILE A 734 12.41 20.51 -14.41
N HIS A 735 12.73 19.23 -14.19
CA HIS A 735 13.04 18.27 -15.25
C HIS A 735 11.78 17.76 -15.96
N PHE A 736 10.70 17.57 -15.22
CA PHE A 736 9.36 17.34 -15.75
C PHE A 736 8.29 17.87 -14.80
N GLY A 737 7.17 18.34 -15.38
CA GLY A 737 5.98 18.77 -14.62
C GLY A 737 4.71 17.97 -14.93
N ARG A 738 4.79 16.95 -15.79
CA ARG A 738 3.72 15.98 -16.08
C ARG A 738 4.29 14.64 -16.55
N VAL A 739 3.63 13.55 -16.17
CA VAL A 739 3.99 12.18 -16.57
C VAL A 739 2.77 11.44 -17.16
N PHE A 740 2.99 10.67 -18.22
CA PHE A 740 1.98 9.86 -18.92
C PHE A 740 1.69 8.58 -18.13
N MET A 741 0.95 8.72 -17.03
CA MET A 741 0.64 7.63 -16.09
C MET A 741 -0.73 7.80 -15.42
N LYS A 742 -1.26 6.73 -14.84
CA LYS A 742 -2.49 6.70 -14.04
C LYS A 742 -2.30 5.87 -12.77
N PRO A 743 -2.64 6.39 -11.57
CA PRO A 743 -2.69 7.81 -11.22
C PRO A 743 -1.30 8.47 -11.41
N GLY A 744 -1.18 9.78 -11.18
CA GLY A 744 0.14 10.46 -11.19
C GLY A 744 0.37 11.54 -12.26
N LEU A 745 -0.61 11.88 -13.09
CA LEU A 745 -0.44 12.81 -14.23
C LEU A 745 0.32 14.14 -13.93
N PRO A 746 0.05 14.89 -12.84
CA PRO A 746 0.72 16.17 -12.60
C PRO A 746 2.03 16.07 -11.79
N THR A 747 2.54 14.85 -11.55
CA THR A 747 3.79 14.63 -10.80
C THR A 747 4.93 15.42 -11.40
N THR A 748 5.69 16.09 -10.53
CA THR A 748 6.69 17.08 -10.90
C THR A 748 7.98 16.79 -10.14
N PHE A 749 9.12 16.86 -10.83
CA PHE A 749 10.44 16.61 -10.26
C PHE A 749 11.41 17.73 -10.64
N ALA A 750 12.13 18.25 -9.65
CA ALA A 750 13.11 19.30 -9.83
C ALA A 750 14.39 19.04 -9.01
N THR A 751 15.50 19.65 -9.43
CA THR A 751 16.75 19.68 -8.66
C THR A 751 17.19 21.12 -8.40
N LEU A 752 17.76 21.36 -7.23
CA LEU A 752 18.30 22.65 -6.84
C LEU A 752 19.72 22.46 -6.29
N ASP A 753 20.71 23.08 -6.94
CA ASP A 753 22.12 22.94 -6.59
C ASP A 753 22.58 24.18 -5.81
N ILE A 754 22.92 24.01 -4.53
CA ILE A 754 23.32 25.09 -3.60
C ILE A 754 24.66 24.73 -2.95
N ASP A 755 25.64 25.65 -2.99
CA ASP A 755 26.98 25.47 -2.42
C ASP A 755 27.69 24.15 -2.84
N GLY A 756 27.35 23.62 -4.02
CA GLY A 756 27.86 22.35 -4.55
C GLY A 756 27.10 21.10 -4.11
N ALA A 757 26.09 21.22 -3.23
CA ALA A 757 25.20 20.14 -2.83
C ALA A 757 23.90 20.17 -3.65
N ARG A 758 23.52 19.02 -4.21
CA ARG A 758 22.26 18.84 -4.93
C ARG A 758 21.13 18.46 -3.98
N LYS A 759 20.06 19.26 -3.96
CA LYS A 759 18.78 18.94 -3.30
C LYS A 759 17.76 18.46 -4.32
N LEU A 760 16.96 17.47 -3.95
CA LEU A 760 15.88 16.94 -4.79
C LEU A 760 14.53 17.46 -4.33
N ILE A 761 13.64 17.78 -5.27
CA ILE A 761 12.28 18.24 -4.97
C ILE A 761 11.29 17.39 -5.75
N PHE A 762 10.44 16.65 -5.04
CA PHE A 762 9.34 15.87 -5.60
C PHE A 762 8.01 16.53 -5.23
N ALA A 763 7.37 17.13 -6.22
CA ALA A 763 6.07 17.76 -6.05
C ALA A 763 4.96 16.81 -6.56
N LEU A 764 4.32 16.13 -5.61
CA LEU A 764 3.41 15.01 -5.84
C LEU A 764 1.94 15.46 -5.94
N PRO A 765 1.05 14.68 -6.60
CA PRO A 765 -0.35 15.06 -6.75
C PRO A 765 -1.12 14.93 -5.42
N GLY A 766 -1.95 15.93 -5.10
CA GLY A 766 -2.74 15.97 -3.85
C GLY A 766 -3.80 14.87 -3.68
N ASN A 767 -4.19 14.16 -4.75
CA ASN A 767 -5.11 13.02 -4.65
C ASN A 767 -4.41 11.84 -3.92
N PRO A 768 -4.88 11.39 -2.73
CA PRO A 768 -4.08 10.56 -1.81
C PRO A 768 -3.41 9.32 -2.41
N VAL A 769 -4.13 8.54 -3.23
CA VAL A 769 -3.55 7.37 -3.91
C VAL A 769 -2.38 7.78 -4.82
N SER A 770 -2.52 8.90 -5.52
CA SER A 770 -1.51 9.39 -6.45
C SER A 770 -0.22 9.73 -5.72
N ALA A 771 -0.31 10.34 -4.53
CA ALA A 771 0.86 10.66 -3.71
C ALA A 771 1.66 9.40 -3.35
N VAL A 772 1.02 8.37 -2.77
CA VAL A 772 1.72 7.14 -2.37
C VAL A 772 2.16 6.27 -3.57
N VAL A 773 1.40 6.22 -4.67
CA VAL A 773 1.84 5.56 -5.92
C VAL A 773 3.10 6.22 -6.48
N THR A 774 3.13 7.55 -6.57
CA THR A 774 4.25 8.29 -7.16
C THR A 774 5.45 8.38 -6.22
N CYS A 775 5.23 8.36 -4.91
CA CYS A 775 6.28 8.14 -3.90
C CYS A 775 6.99 6.79 -4.13
N ASN A 776 6.22 5.69 -4.20
CA ASN A 776 6.76 4.37 -4.46
C ASN A 776 7.52 4.29 -5.79
N LEU A 777 6.98 4.86 -6.88
CA LEU A 777 7.56 4.76 -8.21
C LEU A 777 8.79 5.66 -8.46
N PHE A 778 8.88 6.83 -7.80
CA PHE A 778 9.96 7.81 -8.07
C PHE A 778 10.81 8.13 -6.84
N VAL A 779 10.18 8.42 -5.70
CA VAL A 779 10.89 8.85 -4.48
C VAL A 779 11.70 7.69 -3.92
N ILE A 780 11.10 6.52 -3.71
CA ILE A 780 11.79 5.39 -3.07
C ILE A 780 13.03 4.92 -3.87
N PRO A 781 13.00 4.79 -5.21
CA PRO A 781 14.20 4.55 -6.01
C PRO A 781 15.25 5.68 -5.92
N ALA A 782 14.84 6.95 -5.84
CA ALA A 782 15.78 8.05 -5.62
C ALA A 782 16.48 7.93 -4.25
N LEU A 783 15.71 7.71 -3.17
CA LEU A 783 16.27 7.53 -1.82
C LEU A 783 17.22 6.32 -1.75
N ARG A 784 16.86 5.20 -2.40
CA ARG A 784 17.73 4.00 -2.54
C ARG A 784 19.05 4.32 -3.23
N LYS A 785 19.05 5.18 -4.26
CA LYS A 785 20.29 5.64 -4.92
C LYS A 785 21.08 6.59 -4.01
N MET A 786 20.42 7.47 -3.26
CA MET A 786 21.08 8.40 -2.34
C MET A 786 21.85 7.68 -1.23
N GLN A 787 21.27 6.61 -0.66
CA GLN A 787 21.99 5.71 0.26
C GLN A 787 22.96 4.73 -0.44
N GLY A 788 23.19 4.86 -1.73
CA GLY A 788 24.22 4.13 -2.48
C GLY A 788 23.91 2.67 -2.84
N ILE A 789 22.64 2.23 -2.84
CA ILE A 789 22.31 0.91 -3.42
C ILE A 789 22.67 0.94 -4.92
N LEU A 790 23.47 -0.04 -5.36
CA LEU A 790 24.01 -0.14 -6.72
C LEU A 790 22.91 -0.30 -7.79
N ASP A 791 21.88 -1.11 -7.49
CA ASP A 791 20.65 -1.17 -8.29
C ASP A 791 19.46 -0.68 -7.45
N PRO A 792 19.11 0.63 -7.52
CA PRO A 792 18.07 1.21 -6.69
C PRO A 792 16.65 0.93 -7.19
N ARG A 793 16.49 0.17 -8.29
CA ARG A 793 15.19 -0.12 -8.91
C ARG A 793 14.28 -0.94 -7.97
N PRO A 794 12.95 -0.88 -8.15
CA PRO A 794 12.04 -1.73 -7.39
C PRO A 794 12.05 -3.17 -7.93
N THR A 795 11.81 -4.13 -7.05
CA THR A 795 11.59 -5.53 -7.44
C THR A 795 10.27 -5.64 -8.20
N ILE A 796 10.33 -6.12 -9.44
CA ILE A 796 9.16 -6.44 -10.26
C ILE A 796 9.07 -7.96 -10.36
N ILE A 797 7.89 -8.52 -10.08
CA ILE A 797 7.60 -9.95 -10.22
C ILE A 797 6.48 -10.18 -11.22
N LYS A 798 6.45 -11.37 -11.83
CA LYS A 798 5.32 -11.82 -12.65
C LYS A 798 4.22 -12.39 -11.76
N ALA A 799 2.97 -12.00 -11.99
CA ALA A 799 1.80 -12.47 -11.25
C ALA A 799 0.62 -12.72 -12.20
N ARG A 800 -0.36 -13.54 -11.78
CA ARG A 800 -1.61 -13.81 -12.49
C ARG A 800 -2.71 -12.84 -12.07
N LEU A 801 -3.43 -12.22 -13.02
CA LEU A 801 -4.59 -11.38 -12.70
C LEU A 801 -5.72 -12.18 -12.03
N SER A 802 -6.24 -11.73 -10.88
CA SER A 802 -7.41 -12.39 -10.23
C SER A 802 -8.72 -12.20 -10.99
N CYS A 803 -8.81 -11.17 -11.82
CA CYS A 803 -10.00 -10.71 -12.50
C CYS A 803 -9.60 -9.87 -13.73
N ASP A 804 -10.50 -9.78 -14.70
CA ASP A 804 -10.32 -8.98 -15.92
C ASP A 804 -10.19 -7.48 -15.60
N VAL A 805 -9.34 -6.77 -16.35
CA VAL A 805 -9.03 -5.34 -16.16
C VAL A 805 -9.00 -4.59 -17.49
N LYS A 806 -9.82 -3.55 -17.62
CA LYS A 806 -9.84 -2.67 -18.80
C LYS A 806 -8.68 -1.67 -18.78
N LEU A 807 -7.98 -1.52 -19.90
CA LEU A 807 -6.79 -0.68 -20.00
C LEU A 807 -7.13 0.79 -20.27
N ASP A 808 -6.42 1.69 -19.58
CA ASP A 808 -6.43 3.13 -19.86
C ASP A 808 -5.49 3.46 -21.03
N PRO A 809 -5.67 4.57 -21.76
CA PRO A 809 -4.67 5.03 -22.75
C PRO A 809 -3.27 5.29 -22.17
N ARG A 810 -3.12 5.40 -20.85
CA ARG A 810 -1.84 5.47 -20.13
C ARG A 810 -1.53 4.15 -19.42
N PRO A 811 -0.25 3.84 -19.14
CA PRO A 811 0.07 2.80 -18.18
C PRO A 811 -0.59 3.08 -16.82
N GLU A 812 -1.18 2.06 -16.21
CA GLU A 812 -1.94 2.17 -14.97
C GLU A 812 -1.33 1.37 -13.82
N TYR A 813 -1.11 2.07 -12.70
CA TYR A 813 -0.52 1.57 -11.46
C TYR A 813 -1.63 1.24 -10.47
N HIS A 814 -2.03 -0.03 -10.51
CA HIS A 814 -3.24 -0.56 -9.89
C HIS A 814 -2.85 -1.31 -8.61
N ARG A 815 -3.45 -0.96 -7.47
CA ARG A 815 -3.13 -1.58 -6.16
C ARG A 815 -3.58 -3.03 -6.13
N CYS A 816 -2.68 -3.93 -5.75
CA CYS A 816 -2.99 -5.33 -5.57
C CYS A 816 -2.47 -5.92 -4.25
N ILE A 817 -3.09 -7.03 -3.88
CA ILE A 817 -2.58 -7.98 -2.90
C ILE A 817 -2.01 -9.17 -3.69
N LEU A 818 -0.73 -9.43 -3.52
CA LEU A 818 -0.04 -10.61 -4.02
C LEU A 818 -0.21 -11.76 -3.03
N THR A 819 -0.73 -12.88 -3.52
CA THR A 819 -0.95 -14.11 -2.73
C THR A 819 -0.38 -15.31 -3.48
N TRP A 820 0.45 -16.11 -2.82
CA TRP A 820 0.87 -17.42 -3.33
C TRP A 820 -0.15 -18.48 -2.95
N HIS A 821 -0.64 -19.24 -3.93
CA HIS A 821 -1.41 -20.45 -3.67
C HIS A 821 -0.48 -21.66 -3.54
N HIS A 822 -0.91 -22.65 -2.76
CA HIS A 822 -0.14 -23.87 -2.59
C HIS A 822 0.06 -24.60 -3.93
N GLN A 823 1.29 -25.00 -4.23
CA GLN A 823 1.72 -25.67 -5.48
C GLN A 823 1.60 -24.85 -6.79
N GLU A 824 1.22 -23.56 -6.74
CA GLU A 824 1.29 -22.67 -7.93
C GLU A 824 2.66 -21.94 -8.03
N PRO A 825 3.26 -21.85 -9.23
CA PRO A 825 4.58 -21.22 -9.42
C PRO A 825 4.53 -19.68 -9.53
N LEU A 826 3.35 -19.09 -9.72
CA LEU A 826 3.13 -17.64 -9.81
C LEU A 826 2.13 -17.20 -8.74
N PRO A 827 2.34 -16.05 -8.08
CA PRO A 827 1.33 -15.44 -7.23
C PRO A 827 0.13 -14.98 -8.05
N TRP A 828 -1.03 -14.92 -7.40
CA TRP A 828 -2.19 -14.18 -7.91
C TRP A 828 -2.14 -12.74 -7.39
N ALA A 829 -2.35 -11.78 -8.29
CA ALA A 829 -2.47 -10.36 -7.98
C ALA A 829 -3.95 -9.98 -7.92
N GLN A 830 -4.46 -9.84 -6.70
CA GLN A 830 -5.85 -9.45 -6.45
C GLN A 830 -6.01 -7.94 -6.38
N SER A 831 -6.84 -7.39 -7.25
CA SER A 831 -7.27 -5.98 -7.22
C SER A 831 -7.87 -5.59 -5.86
N THR A 832 -7.45 -4.47 -5.28
CA THR A 832 -8.08 -3.90 -4.07
C THR A 832 -9.44 -3.21 -4.32
N GLY A 833 -10.06 -3.47 -5.47
CA GLY A 833 -11.36 -2.94 -5.87
C GLY A 833 -11.23 -1.62 -6.63
N ASN A 834 -12.12 -0.65 -6.34
CA ASN A 834 -12.20 0.61 -7.08
C ASN A 834 -10.90 1.44 -6.94
N GLN A 835 -10.24 1.68 -8.08
CA GLN A 835 -8.92 2.30 -8.17
C GLN A 835 -8.91 3.83 -8.20
N MET A 836 -10.07 4.51 -8.09
CA MET A 836 -10.21 5.97 -8.15
C MET A 836 -9.16 6.69 -7.26
N SER A 837 -8.47 7.69 -7.83
CA SER A 837 -7.26 8.27 -7.21
C SER A 837 -7.46 9.01 -5.87
N SER A 838 -8.71 9.29 -5.48
CA SER A 838 -9.09 9.82 -4.17
C SER A 838 -9.34 8.74 -3.11
N ARG A 839 -9.58 7.48 -3.52
CA ARG A 839 -10.04 6.39 -2.63
C ARG A 839 -8.87 5.72 -1.91
N LEU A 840 -8.34 6.37 -0.88
CA LEU A 840 -7.19 5.87 -0.09
C LEU A 840 -7.42 4.46 0.50
N MET A 841 -8.67 4.08 0.79
CA MET A 841 -9.04 2.71 1.19
C MET A 841 -8.54 1.59 0.26
N SER A 842 -8.25 1.90 -1.01
CA SER A 842 -7.67 0.96 -1.98
C SER A 842 -6.18 0.65 -1.74
N MET A 843 -5.51 1.34 -0.81
CA MET A 843 -4.15 1.03 -0.36
C MET A 843 -4.12 0.09 0.85
N ARG A 844 -5.26 -0.16 1.51
CA ARG A 844 -5.31 -1.04 2.69
C ARG A 844 -4.91 -2.46 2.30
N SER A 845 -3.87 -2.99 2.95
CA SER A 845 -3.28 -4.31 2.69
C SER A 845 -2.66 -4.50 1.29
N ALA A 846 -2.44 -3.43 0.51
CA ALA A 846 -1.76 -3.54 -0.78
C ALA A 846 -0.25 -3.73 -0.58
N ASN A 847 0.29 -4.86 -1.03
CA ASN A 847 1.73 -5.16 -1.02
C ASN A 847 2.36 -5.07 -2.43
N GLY A 848 1.54 -4.87 -3.49
CA GLY A 848 2.00 -4.68 -4.86
C GLY A 848 1.27 -3.57 -5.63
N LEU A 849 1.93 -3.08 -6.68
CA LEU A 849 1.35 -2.27 -7.76
C LEU A 849 1.45 -3.03 -9.08
N LEU A 850 0.31 -3.50 -9.59
CA LEU A 850 0.16 -3.97 -10.96
C LEU A 850 0.59 -2.86 -11.93
N MET A 851 1.46 -3.22 -12.88
CA MET A 851 2.00 -2.33 -13.91
C MET A 851 1.28 -2.62 -15.23
N LEU A 852 0.06 -2.10 -15.37
CA LEU A 852 -0.79 -2.37 -16.53
C LEU A 852 -0.29 -1.58 -17.75
N PRO A 853 -0.16 -2.21 -18.93
CA PRO A 853 0.28 -1.53 -20.15
C PRO A 853 -0.78 -0.52 -20.64
N PRO A 854 -0.37 0.51 -21.41
CA PRO A 854 -1.33 1.40 -22.06
C PRO A 854 -2.17 0.61 -23.09
N LYS A 855 -3.46 0.96 -23.16
CA LYS A 855 -4.39 0.45 -24.18
C LYS A 855 -3.84 0.69 -25.59
N THR A 856 -3.97 -0.33 -26.43
CA THR A 856 -3.74 -0.26 -27.89
C THR A 856 -5.05 -0.54 -28.64
N GLU A 857 -5.00 -0.57 -29.97
CA GLU A 857 -6.14 -1.01 -30.79
C GLU A 857 -6.39 -2.52 -30.68
N GLN A 858 -5.36 -3.30 -30.33
CA GLN A 858 -5.41 -4.76 -30.19
C GLN A 858 -5.70 -5.20 -28.75
N TYR A 859 -5.01 -4.59 -27.79
CA TYR A 859 -5.14 -4.88 -26.36
C TYR A 859 -5.93 -3.77 -25.67
N VAL A 860 -7.20 -4.06 -25.38
CA VAL A 860 -8.18 -3.13 -24.79
C VAL A 860 -8.46 -3.46 -23.32
N GLU A 861 -8.34 -4.72 -22.96
CA GLU A 861 -8.46 -5.27 -21.62
C GLU A 861 -7.50 -6.47 -21.48
N LEU A 862 -7.23 -6.86 -20.24
CA LEU A 862 -6.49 -8.07 -19.88
C LEU A 862 -7.41 -8.99 -19.07
N HIS A 863 -7.23 -10.30 -19.19
CA HIS A 863 -8.16 -11.30 -18.64
C HIS A 863 -7.62 -12.00 -17.38
N LYS A 864 -8.54 -12.54 -16.57
CA LYS A 864 -8.20 -13.37 -15.40
C LYS A 864 -7.24 -14.50 -15.78
N GLY A 865 -6.15 -14.63 -15.03
CA GLY A 865 -5.11 -15.64 -15.23
C GLY A 865 -3.97 -15.22 -16.17
N GLU A 866 -4.10 -14.11 -16.90
CA GLU A 866 -3.00 -13.56 -17.70
C GLU A 866 -1.86 -13.07 -16.80
N VAL A 867 -0.63 -13.17 -17.33
CA VAL A 867 0.60 -12.88 -16.59
C VAL A 867 1.03 -11.44 -16.81
N VAL A 868 1.11 -10.69 -15.71
CA VAL A 868 1.36 -9.25 -15.67
C VAL A 868 2.52 -8.92 -14.73
N ASP A 869 3.14 -7.76 -14.92
CA ASP A 869 4.16 -7.25 -14.02
C ASP A 869 3.54 -6.60 -12.77
N VAL A 870 4.11 -6.90 -11.60
CA VAL A 870 3.76 -6.29 -10.32
C VAL A 870 5.02 -5.79 -9.65
N MET A 871 5.09 -4.48 -9.42
CA MET A 871 6.09 -3.87 -8.55
C MET A 871 5.74 -4.17 -7.09
N VAL A 872 6.68 -4.73 -6.33
CA VAL A 872 6.52 -4.96 -4.89
C VAL A 872 6.71 -3.63 -4.14
N ILE A 873 5.73 -3.28 -3.28
CA ILE A 873 5.73 -2.05 -2.48
C ILE A 873 5.66 -2.28 -0.96
N GLY A 874 5.30 -3.48 -0.52
CA GLY A 874 5.28 -3.85 0.90
C GLY A 874 5.96 -5.19 1.13
N ARG A 875 6.12 -5.58 2.40
CA ARG A 875 6.58 -6.93 2.76
C ARG A 875 5.55 -7.97 2.29
N LEU A 876 6.05 -9.02 1.63
CA LEU A 876 5.28 -10.17 1.15
C LEU A 876 5.17 -11.25 2.23
#